data_AF-A0A8T5EMK5-F1
#
_entry.id   AF-A0A8T5EMK5-F1
#
_cell.length_a   1.000
_cell.length_b   1.000
_cell.length_c   1.000
_cell.angle_alpha   90.00
_cell.angle_beta   90.00
_cell.angle_gamma   90.00
#
_symmetry.space_group_name_H-M   'P 1'
#
loop_
_entity.id
_entity.type
_entity.pdbx_description
1 polymer ?
#
loop_
_entity_poly.entity_id
_entity_poly.type
_entity_poly.pdbx_seq_one_letter_code
_entity_poly.pdbx_strand_id
1 'polypeptide(L)'
;MREHNTENTKLEKCEFHRAGLEHLCKEDEVQQMPDMLARFGVVSKAVQSKPKEEDKVNPYWASSHEYDTSVENWGKHEILVTEFKQSGLTHHFGVISLGMADAICRVPALPAATDSLEICRRTLNDDVTEQYQRPLEFERIGNIETFLASSPTIVNPVILEISKSSLADGSAKIVGEGIFKKLEIDMQRIEHIKNTLKDVDFSKGVDYRPIDLVDGQHRIRSSRLSANAMNMLIPFVVVDPKYEGGGGRIFAEINVQSNDLTDLHKLHLRYVLKLASHLSHEDFGHVPENYINNIETFSKELSKTYERRFANRMAYKVGARMSLNKTSPLHDMIRFFGEGKTEVKKVIDAYEWIAHCNPWVLQFPELAKSEDDFVRTVQNYFQAWKITANIDPKTNISYHDSDENNRWGKGSGNSDTSTLYSKLFNKVMFKSIMALFPLTYKMSEMNINSTDKEMVEAFLEILKPCRPIDGLDLKAWEIIMQPGPSANDRENHIYQWMSWAIYDYNKTGELVEPELAWNVDDGETTDVLSAPGQGFFSPVNSEYFSGTLKVEGISEDYWEGLNQARITLTANEMPNEAIPKTISMTYYDRNGNEKPERRTKHTKGPRKSIGFNYLSQLFQSSTKTHGVTAVEITVTSGNLFSVGAVPVFRQKYSLEELRAINNSGLLLGTHTSAGDSTVGDVIVVPFDTEQDSSVNQYVITPGENYTETEIEEPPVDEVDSFFDAPPPRNMCYQTWKEFNYRRAFRPTATPCMGCLNGSHNEDNCGYRRYY
;
A
#
# COMPACT_ATOMS: atom_id res chain seq x y z
N MET A 1 54.87 18.96 43.45
CA MET A 1 53.56 19.36 44.03
C MET A 1 53.08 20.75 43.62
N ARG A 2 53.94 21.71 43.22
CA ARG A 2 53.47 23.00 42.64
C ARG A 2 53.26 22.99 41.13
N GLU A 3 53.85 22.04 40.39
CA GLU A 3 53.66 21.90 38.93
C GLU A 3 52.35 21.18 38.55
N HIS A 4 51.84 20.26 39.39
CA HIS A 4 50.54 19.60 39.15
C HIS A 4 49.31 20.50 39.36
N ASN A 5 49.46 21.68 39.97
CA ASN A 5 48.34 22.61 40.15
C ASN A 5 48.17 23.58 38.97
N THR A 6 49.18 23.72 38.10
CA THR A 6 49.14 24.59 36.91
C THR A 6 48.59 23.90 35.66
N GLU A 7 48.68 22.57 35.57
CA GLU A 7 48.07 21.79 34.47
C GLU A 7 46.54 21.76 34.59
N ASN A 8 46.00 21.53 35.80
CA ASN A 8 44.55 21.53 36.02
C ASN A 8 43.89 22.89 35.71
N THR A 9 44.58 24.01 35.92
CA THR A 9 44.01 25.35 35.71
C THR A 9 43.91 25.77 34.24
N LYS A 10 44.64 25.11 33.33
CA LYS A 10 44.50 25.33 31.87
C LYS A 10 43.36 24.50 31.30
N LEU A 11 43.30 23.21 31.63
CA LEU A 11 42.19 22.31 31.27
C LEU A 11 40.82 22.82 31.76
N GLU A 12 40.77 23.48 32.93
CA GLU A 12 39.56 24.14 33.45
C GLU A 12 38.99 25.26 32.55
N LYS A 13 39.81 25.86 31.67
CA LYS A 13 39.33 26.88 30.71
C LYS A 13 38.62 26.26 29.51
N CYS A 14 39.01 25.05 29.10
CA CYS A 14 38.37 24.33 28.01
C CYS A 14 36.91 24.04 28.38
N GLU A 15 35.97 24.56 27.60
CA GLU A 15 34.55 24.40 27.90
C GLU A 15 34.06 22.97 27.65
N PHE A 16 34.63 22.26 26.67
CA PHE A 16 34.32 20.84 26.46
C PHE A 16 34.75 19.98 27.65
N HIS A 17 35.88 20.33 28.28
CA HIS A 17 36.32 19.70 29.53
C HIS A 17 35.34 19.96 30.67
N ARG A 18 34.88 21.22 30.84
CA ARG A 18 33.85 21.59 31.81
C ARG A 18 32.50 20.91 31.56
N ALA A 19 32.17 20.65 30.29
CA ALA A 19 30.98 19.92 29.88
C ALA A 19 31.11 18.39 30.01
N GLY A 20 32.29 17.87 30.39
CA GLY A 20 32.54 16.43 30.54
C GLY A 20 32.53 15.66 29.22
N LEU A 21 32.81 16.33 28.10
CA LEU A 21 32.85 15.71 26.78
C LEU A 21 34.19 15.05 26.50
N GLU A 22 34.19 13.98 25.72
CA GLU A 22 35.40 13.40 25.15
C GLU A 22 35.94 14.37 24.08
N HIS A 23 37.19 14.84 24.22
CA HIS A 23 37.73 15.90 23.35
C HIS A 23 39.25 15.85 23.21
N LEU A 24 39.76 16.51 22.16
CA LEU A 24 41.16 16.87 21.92
C LEU A 24 41.35 18.37 22.17
N CYS A 25 42.35 18.77 22.94
CA CYS A 25 42.64 20.18 23.23
C CYS A 25 44.10 20.52 22.94
N LYS A 26 44.36 21.67 22.32
CA LYS A 26 45.73 22.19 22.10
C LYS A 26 46.52 22.40 23.41
N GLU A 27 45.82 22.57 24.53
CA GLU A 27 46.43 22.73 25.86
C GLU A 27 46.74 21.39 26.55
N ASP A 28 46.33 20.25 25.98
CA ASP A 28 46.65 18.93 26.50
C ASP A 28 47.99 18.45 25.92
N GLU A 29 49.02 18.35 26.77
CA GLU A 29 50.37 17.91 26.37
C GLU A 29 50.41 16.44 25.91
N VAL A 30 49.37 15.66 26.22
CA VAL A 30 49.29 14.21 25.90
C VAL A 30 48.71 13.98 24.50
N GLN A 31 47.94 14.92 23.94
CA GLN A 31 47.28 14.76 22.65
C GLN A 31 47.46 15.98 21.74
N GLN A 32 48.30 15.83 20.72
CA GLN A 32 48.58 16.92 19.78
C GLN A 32 47.44 17.09 18.75
N MET A 33 46.89 18.30 18.67
CA MET A 33 45.96 18.70 17.61
C MET A 33 46.65 18.55 16.23
N PRO A 34 46.02 17.90 15.23
CA PRO A 34 46.63 17.77 13.91
C PRO A 34 46.99 19.12 13.29
N ASP A 35 48.18 19.23 12.69
CA ASP A 35 48.72 20.47 12.10
C ASP A 35 47.77 21.14 11.11
N MET A 36 46.98 20.36 10.38
CA MET A 36 45.99 20.87 9.44
C MET A 36 44.86 21.60 10.18
N LEU A 37 44.31 21.01 11.25
CA LEU A 37 43.25 21.63 12.05
C LEU A 37 43.77 22.85 12.83
N ALA A 38 44.98 22.75 13.37
CA ALA A 38 45.64 23.88 14.04
C ALA A 38 45.87 25.06 13.08
N ARG A 39 46.26 24.81 11.82
CA ARG A 39 46.40 25.85 10.78
C ARG A 39 45.05 26.45 10.37
N PHE A 40 43.99 25.65 10.41
CA PHE A 40 42.61 26.15 10.23
C PHE A 40 42.13 26.95 11.44
N GLY A 41 42.90 27.00 12.53
CA GLY A 41 42.58 27.76 13.74
C GLY A 41 41.75 26.98 14.76
N VAL A 42 41.64 25.65 14.66
CA VAL A 42 40.95 24.83 15.66
C VAL A 42 41.85 24.65 16.88
N VAL A 43 41.34 24.98 18.06
CA VAL A 43 42.02 24.79 19.37
C VAL A 43 41.48 23.62 20.16
N SER A 44 40.22 23.26 19.95
CA SER A 44 39.61 22.12 20.62
C SER A 44 38.62 21.43 19.69
N LYS A 45 38.54 20.09 19.82
CA LYS A 45 37.58 19.25 19.09
C LYS A 45 36.92 18.30 20.08
N ALA A 46 35.62 18.42 20.26
CA ALA A 46 34.81 17.47 21.04
C ALA A 46 34.09 16.48 20.14
N VAL A 47 33.84 15.30 20.67
CA VAL A 47 32.95 14.31 20.05
C VAL A 47 31.75 14.03 20.95
N GLN A 48 30.59 13.85 20.33
CA GLN A 48 29.40 13.46 21.05
C GLN A 48 29.59 12.02 21.53
N SER A 49 29.41 11.80 22.84
CA SER A 49 29.34 10.46 23.43
C SER A 49 28.00 9.81 23.05
N LYS A 50 27.76 8.56 23.45
CA LYS A 50 26.48 7.87 23.17
C LYS A 50 25.31 8.77 23.61
N PRO A 51 24.43 9.20 22.68
CA PRO A 51 23.36 10.15 23.00
C PRO A 51 22.43 9.60 24.07
N LYS A 52 21.98 10.47 24.97
CA LYS A 52 20.91 10.19 25.93
C LYS A 52 19.54 10.33 25.26
N GLU A 53 18.48 9.90 25.94
CA GLU A 53 17.10 10.06 25.43
C GLU A 53 16.75 11.52 25.15
N GLU A 54 17.19 12.44 26.01
CA GLU A 54 17.00 13.89 25.85
C GLU A 54 17.68 14.45 24.58
N ASP A 55 18.75 13.82 24.11
CA ASP A 55 19.47 14.25 22.91
C ASP A 55 18.74 13.86 21.62
N LYS A 56 17.78 12.92 21.68
CA LYS A 56 17.10 12.39 20.49
C LYS A 56 16.19 13.42 19.81
N VAL A 57 15.77 14.45 20.53
CA VAL A 57 14.86 15.50 19.99
C VAL A 57 15.55 16.41 18.98
N ASN A 58 16.88 16.44 18.98
CA ASN A 58 17.69 17.22 18.04
C ASN A 58 18.52 16.30 17.13
N PRO A 59 18.95 16.77 15.95
CA PRO A 59 19.93 16.05 15.13
C PRO A 59 21.25 15.88 15.88
N TYR A 60 21.88 14.72 15.68
CA TYR A 60 23.20 14.46 16.26
C TYR A 60 24.30 15.20 15.49
N TRP A 61 25.11 15.96 16.21
CA TRP A 61 26.20 16.74 15.64
C TRP A 61 27.51 15.93 15.51
N ALA A 62 27.67 14.87 16.33
CA ALA A 62 28.79 13.92 16.41
C ALA A 62 30.19 14.51 16.71
N SER A 63 30.53 15.67 16.17
CA SER A 63 31.76 16.43 16.43
C SER A 63 31.49 17.94 16.52
N SER A 64 32.23 18.66 17.36
CA SER A 64 32.22 20.13 17.41
C SER A 64 33.63 20.67 17.59
N HIS A 65 33.89 21.84 17.03
CA HIS A 65 35.18 22.51 17.00
C HIS A 65 35.10 23.89 17.63
N GLU A 66 36.16 24.26 18.36
CA GLU A 66 36.37 25.58 18.93
C GLU A 66 37.55 26.27 18.23
N TYR A 67 37.43 27.58 17.95
CA TYR A 67 38.37 28.34 17.11
C TYR A 67 39.19 29.39 17.88
N ASP A 68 40.45 29.56 17.46
CA ASP A 68 41.42 30.52 18.00
C ASP A 68 41.40 31.84 17.23
N THR A 69 40.99 32.92 17.89
CA THR A 69 41.02 34.25 17.27
C THR A 69 42.41 34.86 17.16
N SER A 70 43.43 34.27 17.83
CA SER A 70 44.82 34.72 17.68
C SER A 70 45.44 34.35 16.33
N VAL A 71 44.82 33.42 15.58
CA VAL A 71 45.22 33.07 14.21
C VAL A 71 44.53 34.01 13.24
N GLU A 72 45.29 34.84 12.52
CA GLU A 72 44.77 35.92 11.65
C GLU A 72 43.71 35.44 10.63
N ASN A 73 43.85 34.22 10.11
CA ASN A 73 42.94 33.62 9.14
C ASN A 73 42.23 32.37 9.67
N TRP A 74 41.90 32.34 10.97
CA TRP A 74 41.15 31.24 11.57
C TRP A 74 39.84 31.00 10.81
N GLY A 75 39.47 29.73 10.64
CA GLY A 75 38.27 29.33 9.93
C GLY A 75 38.28 29.61 8.42
N LYS A 76 39.42 30.00 7.83
CA LYS A 76 39.56 30.18 6.38
C LYS A 76 40.35 29.04 5.74
N HIS A 77 39.80 28.46 4.67
CA HIS A 77 40.48 27.39 3.94
C HIS A 77 40.17 27.45 2.45
N GLU A 78 41.15 27.08 1.63
CA GLU A 78 41.01 26.96 0.18
C GLU A 78 41.37 25.54 -0.24
N ILE A 79 40.46 24.89 -0.97
CA ILE A 79 40.67 23.54 -1.49
C ILE A 79 40.68 23.60 -3.01
N LEU A 80 41.75 23.08 -3.63
CA LEU A 80 41.82 22.96 -5.08
C LEU A 80 40.80 21.92 -5.57
N VAL A 81 40.00 22.30 -6.55
CA VAL A 81 39.01 21.43 -7.16
C VAL A 81 39.09 21.49 -8.69
N THR A 82 38.71 20.40 -9.34
CA THR A 82 38.65 20.28 -10.80
C THR A 82 37.21 20.27 -11.27
N GLU A 83 36.86 21.18 -12.17
CA GLU A 83 35.53 21.25 -12.79
C GLU A 83 35.30 20.06 -13.72
N PHE A 84 34.12 19.44 -13.63
CA PHE A 84 33.63 18.50 -14.63
C PHE A 84 32.13 18.71 -14.89
N LYS A 85 31.67 18.29 -16.07
CA LYS A 85 30.26 18.44 -16.48
C LYS A 85 29.57 17.09 -16.57
N GLN A 86 28.37 17.01 -16.00
CA GLN A 86 27.52 15.84 -16.09
C GLN A 86 26.07 16.30 -16.22
N SER A 87 25.32 15.75 -17.18
CA SER A 87 23.90 16.06 -17.39
C SER A 87 23.60 17.57 -17.51
N GLY A 88 24.52 18.35 -18.09
CA GLY A 88 24.37 19.80 -18.25
C GLY A 88 24.71 20.64 -17.02
N LEU A 89 25.13 20.01 -15.92
CA LEU A 89 25.51 20.66 -14.67
C LEU A 89 27.02 20.65 -14.46
N THR A 90 27.51 21.57 -13.65
CA THR A 90 28.92 21.81 -13.39
C THR A 90 29.28 21.42 -11.96
N HIS A 91 29.93 20.27 -11.83
CA HIS A 91 30.37 19.71 -10.55
C HIS A 91 31.87 19.92 -10.35
N HIS A 92 32.35 19.73 -9.13
CA HIS A 92 33.75 19.94 -8.80
C HIS A 92 34.31 18.76 -8.00
N PHE A 93 35.44 18.21 -8.44
CA PHE A 93 36.11 17.08 -7.78
C PHE A 93 37.37 17.57 -7.05
N GLY A 94 37.59 17.13 -5.81
CA GLY A 94 38.76 17.49 -5.04
C GLY A 94 39.22 16.38 -4.10
N VAL A 95 40.28 16.68 -3.35
CA VAL A 95 40.81 15.81 -2.31
C VAL A 95 40.94 16.62 -1.02
N ILE A 96 40.48 16.06 0.09
CA ILE A 96 40.45 16.72 1.40
C ILE A 96 40.85 15.73 2.49
N SER A 97 41.51 16.21 3.54
CA SER A 97 41.72 15.40 4.76
C SER A 97 40.41 15.21 5.52
N LEU A 98 40.18 14.03 6.10
CA LEU A 98 38.97 13.76 6.88
C LEU A 98 38.75 14.75 8.02
N GLY A 99 39.80 15.17 8.73
CA GLY A 99 39.67 16.15 9.81
C GLY A 99 39.14 17.50 9.31
N MET A 100 39.63 17.98 8.15
CA MET A 100 39.13 19.21 7.55
C MET A 100 37.68 19.04 7.10
N ALA A 101 37.35 17.91 6.46
CA ALA A 101 35.98 17.62 6.06
C ALA A 101 35.04 17.61 7.27
N ASP A 102 35.48 17.05 8.39
CA ASP A 102 34.73 17.05 9.65
C ASP A 102 34.52 18.47 10.20
N ALA A 103 35.53 19.35 10.10
CA ALA A 103 35.45 20.74 10.57
C ALA A 103 34.52 21.63 9.73
N ILE A 104 34.36 21.37 8.44
CA ILE A 104 33.58 22.24 7.53
C ILE A 104 32.23 21.66 7.10
N CYS A 105 31.97 20.38 7.35
CA CYS A 105 30.73 19.73 6.91
C CYS A 105 29.77 19.47 8.08
N ARG A 106 28.48 19.76 7.89
CA ARG A 106 27.35 19.34 8.74
C ARG A 106 26.63 18.14 8.14
N VAL A 107 25.94 17.35 8.98
CA VAL A 107 25.09 16.25 8.51
C VAL A 107 23.63 16.70 8.53
N PRO A 108 22.95 16.81 7.38
CA PRO A 108 21.53 17.16 7.31
C PRO A 108 20.65 15.97 7.70
N ALA A 109 20.76 15.51 8.94
CA ALA A 109 20.05 14.35 9.49
C ALA A 109 18.75 14.73 10.21
N LEU A 110 17.79 13.82 10.16
CA LEU A 110 16.62 13.83 11.01
C LEU A 110 17.02 13.61 12.48
N PRO A 111 16.32 14.24 13.45
CA PRO A 111 16.39 13.84 14.86
C PRO A 111 16.09 12.36 15.05
N ALA A 112 16.74 11.72 16.04
CA ALA A 112 16.47 10.31 16.34
C ALA A 112 15.06 10.07 16.92
N ALA A 113 14.45 11.11 17.50
CA ALA A 113 13.07 11.09 18.00
C ALA A 113 12.02 11.38 16.92
N THR A 114 12.41 11.57 15.65
CA THR A 114 11.44 11.79 14.56
C THR A 114 10.46 10.63 14.50
N ASP A 115 9.18 10.95 14.71
CA ASP A 115 8.08 9.99 14.70
C ASP A 115 7.19 10.15 13.46
N SER A 116 6.13 9.34 13.38
CA SER A 116 5.20 9.39 12.26
C SER A 116 4.43 10.71 12.20
N LEU A 117 4.06 11.31 13.34
CA LEU A 117 3.32 12.57 13.35
C LEU A 117 4.19 13.71 12.84
N GLU A 118 5.47 13.74 13.22
CA GLU A 118 6.43 14.72 12.73
C GLU A 118 6.61 14.63 11.21
N ILE A 119 6.76 13.42 10.67
CA ILE A 119 6.81 13.23 9.21
C ILE A 119 5.52 13.66 8.53
N CYS A 120 4.36 13.42 9.13
CA CYS A 120 3.10 13.94 8.62
C CYS A 120 3.08 15.48 8.60
N ARG A 121 3.59 16.16 9.64
CA ARG A 121 3.65 17.64 9.68
C ARG A 121 4.51 18.18 8.55
N ARG A 122 5.71 17.61 8.41
CA ARG A 122 6.64 17.96 7.32
C ARG A 122 6.02 17.74 5.95
N THR A 123 5.30 16.62 5.77
CA THR A 123 4.58 16.29 4.54
C THR A 123 3.54 17.35 4.16
N LEU A 124 2.77 17.85 5.12
CA LEU A 124 1.70 18.83 4.85
C LEU A 124 2.20 20.27 4.74
N ASN A 125 3.34 20.57 5.35
CA ASN A 125 4.01 21.87 5.21
C ASN A 125 4.85 21.96 3.93
N ASP A 126 4.82 20.91 3.08
CA ASP A 126 5.73 20.73 1.94
C ASP A 126 7.20 21.01 2.32
N ASP A 127 7.56 20.58 3.53
CA ASP A 127 8.84 20.86 4.12
C ASP A 127 9.90 19.96 3.47
N VAL A 128 10.55 20.51 2.46
CA VAL A 128 11.75 19.95 1.85
C VAL A 128 12.94 20.29 2.75
N THR A 129 12.89 19.82 4.00
CA THR A 129 13.82 20.21 5.06
C THR A 129 15.27 20.12 4.63
N GLU A 130 16.13 20.95 5.24
CA GLU A 130 17.58 20.73 5.30
C GLU A 130 17.96 19.46 6.11
N GLN A 131 17.02 18.56 6.40
CA GLN A 131 17.18 17.38 7.24
C GLN A 131 16.54 16.16 6.55
N TYR A 132 17.27 15.54 5.63
CA TYR A 132 16.77 14.45 4.81
C TYR A 132 17.44 13.09 5.09
N GLN A 133 18.59 13.10 5.77
CA GLN A 133 19.34 11.88 6.08
C GLN A 133 18.84 11.20 7.35
N ARG A 134 19.12 9.90 7.46
CA ARG A 134 18.83 9.14 8.68
C ARG A 134 19.68 9.65 9.86
N PRO A 135 19.20 9.52 11.11
CA PRO A 135 20.01 9.79 12.29
C PRO A 135 21.35 9.06 12.26
N LEU A 136 22.39 9.65 12.86
CA LEU A 136 23.71 9.03 12.95
C LEU A 136 23.69 7.79 13.85
N GLU A 137 24.23 6.68 13.35
CA GLU A 137 24.38 5.43 14.10
C GLU A 137 25.76 5.39 14.78
N PHE A 138 25.83 5.73 16.06
CA PHE A 138 27.10 5.81 16.81
C PHE A 138 27.87 4.49 16.86
N GLU A 139 27.19 3.35 16.85
CA GLU A 139 27.85 2.04 16.78
C GLU A 139 28.60 1.87 15.45
N ARG A 140 27.98 2.29 14.34
CA ARG A 140 28.60 2.27 13.01
C ARG A 140 29.80 3.22 12.94
N ILE A 141 29.73 4.37 13.61
CA ILE A 141 30.86 5.30 13.73
C ILE A 141 32.05 4.62 14.43
N GLY A 142 31.84 3.95 15.56
CA GLY A 142 32.92 3.25 16.28
C GLY A 142 33.55 2.10 15.48
N ASN A 143 32.75 1.34 14.73
CA ASN A 143 33.26 0.27 13.87
C ASN A 143 34.12 0.83 12.72
N ILE A 144 33.69 1.91 12.09
CA ILE A 144 34.45 2.55 11.02
C ILE A 144 35.69 3.24 11.57
N GLU A 145 35.64 3.84 12.75
CA GLU A 145 36.82 4.42 13.42
C GLU A 145 37.94 3.39 13.57
N THR A 146 37.60 2.17 14.00
CA THR A 146 38.55 1.04 14.12
C THR A 146 39.15 0.68 12.75
N PHE A 147 38.33 0.66 11.71
CA PHE A 147 38.80 0.43 10.34
C PHE A 147 39.72 1.55 9.85
N LEU A 148 39.36 2.83 10.05
CA LEU A 148 40.16 3.98 9.64
C LEU A 148 41.50 4.06 10.37
N ALA A 149 41.56 3.60 11.63
CA ALA A 149 42.81 3.51 12.38
C ALA A 149 43.84 2.58 11.73
N SER A 150 43.42 1.65 10.86
CA SER A 150 44.31 0.79 10.06
C SER A 150 44.87 1.47 8.79
N SER A 151 44.56 2.75 8.56
CA SER A 151 44.95 3.53 7.37
C SER A 151 44.59 2.87 6.03
N PRO A 152 43.31 2.52 5.81
CA PRO A 152 42.86 1.87 4.58
C PRO A 152 42.86 2.83 3.39
N THR A 153 42.88 2.29 2.17
CA THR A 153 42.68 3.10 0.96
C THR A 153 41.19 3.33 0.71
N ILE A 154 40.76 4.59 0.66
CA ILE A 154 39.38 4.98 0.31
C ILE A 154 39.36 5.60 -1.08
N VAL A 155 38.69 4.93 -2.02
CA VAL A 155 38.58 5.37 -3.41
C VAL A 155 37.23 6.01 -3.72
N ASN A 156 36.18 5.68 -2.95
CA ASN A 156 34.84 6.19 -3.20
C ASN A 156 34.70 7.64 -2.69
N PRO A 157 34.39 8.64 -3.54
CA PRO A 157 34.26 10.02 -3.11
C PRO A 157 33.10 10.22 -2.14
N VAL A 158 33.26 11.16 -1.21
CA VAL A 158 32.13 11.73 -0.46
C VAL A 158 31.45 12.79 -1.33
N ILE A 159 30.14 12.96 -1.15
CA ILE A 159 29.36 13.95 -1.90
C ILE A 159 29.03 15.11 -0.95
N LEU A 160 29.32 16.31 -1.41
CA LEU A 160 29.18 17.56 -0.66
C LEU A 160 28.29 18.53 -1.42
N GLU A 161 27.52 19.31 -0.69
CA GLU A 161 26.72 20.42 -1.20
C GLU A 161 27.04 21.68 -0.40
N ILE A 162 27.20 22.82 -1.07
CA ILE A 162 27.30 24.09 -0.34
C ILE A 162 25.90 24.44 0.15
N SER A 163 25.73 24.58 1.46
CA SER A 163 24.41 24.86 2.04
C SER A 163 23.83 26.18 1.51
N LYS A 164 22.50 26.28 1.45
CA LYS A 164 21.82 27.49 0.94
C LYS A 164 22.15 28.72 1.77
N SER A 165 22.23 28.57 3.09
CA SER A 165 22.68 29.63 4.00
C SER A 165 24.10 30.08 3.66
N SER A 166 25.01 29.15 3.36
CA SER A 166 26.40 29.48 3.03
C SER A 166 26.59 30.12 1.67
N LEU A 167 25.74 29.81 0.69
CA LEU A 167 25.70 30.54 -0.58
C LEU A 167 25.23 31.98 -0.35
N ALA A 168 24.28 32.20 0.56
CA ALA A 168 23.68 33.51 0.83
C ALA A 168 24.61 34.44 1.63
N ASP A 169 25.27 33.94 2.67
CA ASP A 169 26.24 34.71 3.47
C ASP A 169 27.66 34.71 2.84
N GLY A 170 27.88 33.86 1.83
CA GLY A 170 29.15 33.70 1.14
C GLY A 170 30.25 33.08 2.00
N SER A 171 29.90 32.32 3.03
CA SER A 171 30.82 31.53 3.87
C SER A 171 31.41 30.32 3.14
N ALA A 172 30.81 29.90 2.02
CA ALA A 172 31.39 28.91 1.11
C ALA A 172 31.04 29.22 -0.35
N LYS A 173 32.03 29.15 -1.24
CA LYS A 173 31.84 29.40 -2.68
C LYS A 173 32.95 28.78 -3.53
N ILE A 174 32.63 28.53 -4.79
CA ILE A 174 33.63 28.13 -5.80
C ILE A 174 34.11 29.38 -6.54
N VAL A 175 35.42 29.60 -6.61
CA VAL A 175 36.05 30.73 -7.31
C VAL A 175 37.15 30.26 -8.26
N GLY A 176 37.50 31.12 -9.22
CA GLY A 176 38.57 30.89 -10.19
C GLY A 176 38.06 30.73 -11.62
N GLU A 177 39.01 30.77 -12.57
CA GLU A 177 38.76 30.66 -14.00
C GLU A 177 39.33 29.34 -14.55
N GLY A 178 38.66 28.78 -15.56
CA GLY A 178 39.08 27.52 -16.19
C GLY A 178 38.68 26.27 -15.40
N ILE A 179 39.34 25.15 -15.72
CA ILE A 179 39.06 23.82 -15.17
C ILE A 179 39.56 23.62 -13.74
N PHE A 180 40.58 24.35 -13.31
CA PHE A 180 41.07 24.31 -11.93
C PHE A 180 40.51 25.49 -11.16
N LYS A 181 39.71 25.19 -10.13
CA LYS A 181 39.04 26.18 -9.30
C LYS A 181 39.39 25.96 -7.83
N LYS A 182 38.93 26.87 -6.98
CA LYS A 182 39.08 26.77 -5.52
C LYS A 182 37.72 26.77 -4.85
N LEU A 183 37.52 25.85 -3.92
CA LEU A 183 36.48 25.94 -2.91
C LEU A 183 37.01 26.80 -1.76
N GLU A 184 36.50 28.02 -1.64
CA GLU A 184 36.80 28.94 -0.53
C GLU A 184 35.80 28.73 0.59
N ILE A 185 36.29 28.55 1.81
CA ILE A 185 35.53 28.45 3.06
C ILE A 185 35.98 29.58 4.00
N ASP A 186 35.02 30.26 4.63
CA ASP A 186 35.24 31.35 5.59
C ASP A 186 34.22 31.28 6.73
N MET A 187 34.59 30.58 7.81
CA MET A 187 33.74 30.39 8.99
C MET A 187 33.44 31.72 9.72
N GLN A 188 34.25 32.76 9.50
CA GLN A 188 34.08 34.07 10.14
C GLN A 188 32.84 34.82 9.62
N ARG A 189 32.29 34.38 8.48
CA ARG A 189 31.07 34.94 7.88
C ARG A 189 29.80 34.38 8.54
N ILE A 190 29.91 33.28 9.27
CA ILE A 190 28.78 32.62 9.92
C ILE A 190 28.63 33.25 11.31
N GLU A 191 27.55 34.01 11.51
CA GLU A 191 27.35 34.86 12.69
C GLU A 191 27.48 34.10 14.01
N HIS A 192 26.92 32.88 14.09
CA HIS A 192 27.05 32.04 15.26
C HIS A 192 28.52 31.74 15.58
N ILE A 193 29.27 31.19 14.62
CA ILE A 193 30.68 30.83 14.79
C ILE A 193 31.53 32.06 15.10
N LYS A 194 31.28 33.19 14.45
CA LYS A 194 31.99 34.45 14.74
C LYS A 194 31.83 34.89 16.18
N ASN A 195 30.63 34.72 16.75
CA ASN A 195 30.29 35.22 18.08
C ASN A 195 30.63 34.22 19.19
N THR A 196 30.48 32.92 18.93
CA THR A 196 30.67 31.86 19.94
C THR A 196 32.00 31.14 19.81
N LEU A 197 32.69 31.31 18.67
CA LEU A 197 33.88 30.55 18.27
C LEU A 197 33.63 29.05 18.22
N LYS A 198 32.38 28.63 18.02
CA LYS A 198 31.97 27.22 17.93
C LYS A 198 31.08 26.98 16.72
N ASP A 199 31.22 25.80 16.15
CA ASP A 199 30.45 25.36 14.97
C ASP A 199 29.10 24.71 15.29
N VAL A 200 28.87 24.33 16.56
CA VAL A 200 27.64 23.68 17.01
C VAL A 200 27.07 24.40 18.23
N ASP A 201 25.77 24.70 18.19
CA ASP A 201 25.01 25.14 19.35
C ASP A 201 24.44 23.93 20.08
N PHE A 202 25.09 23.49 21.17
CA PHE A 202 24.64 22.34 21.95
C PHE A 202 23.25 22.51 22.56
N SER A 203 22.84 23.75 22.87
CA SER A 203 21.55 24.02 23.50
C SER A 203 20.39 23.87 22.51
N LYS A 204 20.63 24.17 21.23
CA LYS A 204 19.64 24.07 20.16
C LYS A 204 19.83 22.85 19.26
N GLY A 205 20.96 22.14 19.40
CA GLY A 205 21.36 21.05 18.52
C GLY A 205 21.54 21.48 17.06
N VAL A 206 21.92 22.74 16.82
CA VAL A 206 22.09 23.29 15.47
C VAL A 206 23.55 23.24 15.05
N ASP A 207 23.80 22.68 13.88
CA ASP A 207 25.11 22.60 13.24
C ASP A 207 25.24 23.69 12.18
N TYR A 208 26.17 24.62 12.41
CA TYR A 208 26.37 25.82 11.59
C TYR A 208 27.44 25.65 10.52
N ARG A 209 28.01 24.45 10.34
CA ARG A 209 29.06 24.22 9.34
C ARG A 209 28.54 24.44 7.90
N PRO A 210 29.34 25.02 7.01
CA PRO A 210 28.83 25.58 5.75
C PRO A 210 28.50 24.56 4.65
N ILE A 211 29.01 23.32 4.76
CA ILE A 211 28.85 22.29 3.73
C ILE A 211 27.92 21.17 4.22
N ASP A 212 26.92 20.84 3.42
CA ASP A 212 26.05 19.69 3.63
C ASP A 212 26.70 18.40 3.13
N LEU A 213 26.76 17.40 4.00
CA LEU A 213 27.47 16.15 3.78
C LEU A 213 26.51 15.11 3.17
N VAL A 214 26.24 15.22 1.87
CA VAL A 214 25.23 14.45 1.13
C VAL A 214 25.44 12.94 1.16
N ASP A 215 26.68 12.47 1.02
CA ASP A 215 27.04 11.05 1.22
C ASP A 215 28.39 10.93 1.95
N GLY A 216 28.51 9.87 2.75
CA GLY A 216 29.72 9.57 3.50
C GLY A 216 29.72 10.08 4.94
N GLN A 217 28.54 10.40 5.51
CA GLN A 217 28.40 10.91 6.88
C GLN A 217 29.18 10.08 7.90
N HIS A 218 29.04 8.75 7.87
CA HIS A 218 29.73 7.87 8.82
C HIS A 218 31.23 7.84 8.56
N ARG A 219 31.72 8.05 7.32
CA ARG A 219 33.17 8.08 7.02
C ARG A 219 33.82 9.31 7.64
N ILE A 220 33.22 10.48 7.45
CA ILE A 220 33.76 11.75 7.97
C ILE A 220 33.68 11.78 9.50
N ARG A 221 32.52 11.42 10.08
CA ARG A 221 32.33 11.43 11.54
C ARG A 221 33.18 10.39 12.28
N SER A 222 33.62 9.34 11.61
CA SER A 222 34.51 8.33 12.20
C SER A 222 35.97 8.75 12.31
N SER A 223 36.34 9.95 11.83
CA SER A 223 37.67 10.48 12.11
C SER A 223 37.87 10.91 13.58
N ARG A 224 36.77 11.00 14.35
CA ARG A 224 36.68 11.29 15.80
C ARG A 224 37.95 11.94 16.39
N LEU A 225 38.64 11.26 17.30
CA LEU A 225 39.84 11.77 17.98
C LEU A 225 41.14 11.11 17.47
N SER A 226 41.08 10.30 16.42
CA SER A 226 42.24 9.60 15.86
C SER A 226 43.05 10.51 14.93
N ALA A 227 44.27 10.88 15.32
CA ALA A 227 45.17 11.69 14.50
C ALA A 227 45.46 11.06 13.12
N ASN A 228 45.63 9.74 13.06
CA ASN A 228 45.83 9.01 11.81
C ASN A 228 44.62 9.12 10.89
N ALA A 229 43.41 8.95 11.44
CA ALA A 229 42.17 9.06 10.66
C ALA A 229 41.96 10.50 10.16
N MET A 230 42.16 11.51 11.01
CA MET A 230 41.99 12.91 10.64
C MET A 230 42.93 13.37 9.52
N ASN A 231 44.14 12.82 9.46
CA ASN A 231 45.13 13.13 8.42
C ASN A 231 44.89 12.39 7.10
N MET A 232 44.00 11.40 7.06
CA MET A 232 43.74 10.62 5.85
C MET A 232 43.05 11.47 4.78
N LEU A 233 43.59 11.44 3.56
CA LEU A 233 43.03 12.12 2.40
C LEU A 233 41.94 11.28 1.75
N ILE A 234 40.81 11.90 1.46
CA ILE A 234 39.69 11.29 0.75
C ILE A 234 39.28 12.12 -0.47
N PRO A 235 38.84 11.47 -1.56
CA PRO A 235 38.23 12.20 -2.67
C PRO A 235 36.85 12.73 -2.28
N PHE A 236 36.45 13.86 -2.86
CA PHE A 236 35.10 14.41 -2.72
C PHE A 236 34.60 15.03 -4.02
N VAL A 237 33.27 15.13 -4.13
CA VAL A 237 32.57 15.84 -5.20
C VAL A 237 31.67 16.90 -4.57
N VAL A 238 31.81 18.15 -5.00
CA VAL A 238 30.85 19.23 -4.72
C VAL A 238 29.85 19.33 -5.86
N VAL A 239 28.58 19.19 -5.51
CA VAL A 239 27.46 19.22 -6.47
C VAL A 239 27.17 20.64 -6.93
N ASP A 240 26.57 20.78 -8.12
CA ASP A 240 26.26 22.11 -8.67
C ASP A 240 25.11 22.72 -7.83
N PRO A 241 25.26 23.95 -7.30
CA PRO A 241 24.19 24.61 -6.54
C PRO A 241 22.91 24.84 -7.35
N LYS A 242 22.96 24.73 -8.69
CA LYS A 242 21.80 24.81 -9.59
C LYS A 242 21.03 23.50 -9.71
N TYR A 243 21.47 22.41 -9.07
CA TYR A 243 20.77 21.13 -9.13
C TYR A 243 19.43 21.20 -8.38
N GLU A 244 18.32 21.00 -9.10
CA GLU A 244 16.97 21.09 -8.54
C GLU A 244 16.70 19.96 -7.54
N GLY A 245 16.46 20.33 -6.27
CA GLY A 245 16.32 19.40 -5.14
C GLY A 245 17.62 19.17 -4.36
N GLY A 246 18.74 19.73 -4.81
CA GLY A 246 20.01 19.77 -4.09
C GLY A 246 20.55 18.40 -3.69
N GLY A 247 21.32 18.38 -2.61
CA GLY A 247 21.90 17.19 -2.00
C GLY A 247 20.85 16.21 -1.50
N GLY A 248 19.69 16.69 -1.03
CA GLY A 248 18.58 15.83 -0.61
C GLY A 248 18.10 14.89 -1.71
N ARG A 249 17.97 15.40 -2.94
CA ARG A 249 17.63 14.59 -4.12
C ARG A 249 18.73 13.61 -4.49
N ILE A 250 20.00 14.03 -4.48
CA ILE A 250 21.13 13.12 -4.79
C ILE A 250 21.23 12.00 -3.75
N PHE A 251 21.14 12.34 -2.47
CA PHE A 251 21.11 11.37 -1.38
C PHE A 251 19.99 10.35 -1.60
N ALA A 252 18.78 10.84 -1.88
CA ALA A 252 17.65 9.95 -2.12
C ALA A 252 17.84 9.11 -3.38
N GLU A 253 18.30 9.66 -4.51
CA GLU A 253 18.54 8.89 -5.73
C GLU A 253 19.57 7.76 -5.51
N ILE A 254 20.66 8.03 -4.78
CA ILE A 254 21.69 7.03 -4.44
C ILE A 254 21.14 5.95 -3.48
N ASN A 255 20.46 6.38 -2.41
CA ASN A 255 20.06 5.49 -1.31
C ASN A 255 18.68 4.84 -1.50
N VAL A 256 17.87 5.32 -2.42
CA VAL A 256 16.61 4.66 -2.82
C VAL A 256 16.89 3.53 -3.81
N GLN A 257 17.93 3.66 -4.65
CA GLN A 257 18.34 2.63 -5.60
C GLN A 257 19.25 1.54 -4.99
N SER A 258 19.87 1.82 -3.85
CA SER A 258 20.65 0.85 -3.05
C SER A 258 19.86 0.43 -1.80
N ASN A 259 19.98 -0.82 -1.34
CA ASN A 259 19.09 -1.39 -0.30
C ASN A 259 19.40 -0.97 1.16
N ASP A 260 19.72 0.30 1.43
CA ASP A 260 20.24 0.74 2.74
C ASP A 260 19.31 1.62 3.60
N LEU A 261 18.21 2.16 3.04
CA LEU A 261 17.18 2.92 3.78
C LEU A 261 15.96 2.05 4.11
N THR A 262 15.30 2.34 5.23
CA THR A 262 14.00 1.73 5.54
C THR A 262 12.96 2.17 4.51
N ASP A 263 12.03 1.27 4.18
CA ASP A 263 11.06 1.53 3.12
C ASP A 263 10.29 2.82 3.39
N LEU A 264 9.79 3.04 4.62
CA LEU A 264 9.01 4.24 4.94
C LEU A 264 9.81 5.54 4.81
N HIS A 265 11.12 5.52 5.11
CA HIS A 265 11.98 6.67 4.86
C HIS A 265 12.16 6.90 3.35
N LYS A 266 12.37 5.84 2.55
CA LYS A 266 12.41 5.94 1.09
C LYS A 266 11.12 6.54 0.54
N LEU A 267 9.97 6.09 1.03
CA LEU A 267 8.65 6.58 0.64
C LEU A 267 8.49 8.08 0.93
N HIS A 268 8.85 8.51 2.15
CA HIS A 268 8.82 9.92 2.52
C HIS A 268 9.71 10.77 1.61
N LEU A 269 10.96 10.34 1.36
CA LEU A 269 11.88 11.05 0.46
C LEU A 269 11.36 11.11 -0.97
N ARG A 270 10.81 10.01 -1.49
CA ARG A 270 10.17 9.97 -2.82
C ARG A 270 9.05 10.99 -2.92
N TYR A 271 8.21 11.11 -1.89
CA TYR A 271 7.13 12.10 -1.83
C TYR A 271 7.67 13.54 -1.79
N VAL A 272 8.52 13.90 -0.83
CA VAL A 272 8.95 15.30 -0.65
C VAL A 272 9.86 15.79 -1.78
N LEU A 273 10.71 14.92 -2.32
CA LEU A 273 11.64 15.24 -3.42
C LEU A 273 11.05 14.98 -4.81
N LYS A 274 9.77 14.58 -4.89
CA LYS A 274 9.04 14.32 -6.15
C LYS A 274 9.80 13.33 -7.06
N LEU A 275 10.27 12.22 -6.50
CA LEU A 275 11.10 11.25 -7.23
C LEU A 275 10.24 10.32 -8.09
N ALA A 276 10.63 10.20 -9.37
CA ALA A 276 10.00 9.27 -10.28
C ALA A 276 10.46 7.81 -10.03
N SER A 277 9.63 6.85 -10.44
CA SER A 277 9.98 5.43 -10.46
C SER A 277 9.40 4.73 -11.67
N HIS A 278 10.05 3.64 -12.10
CA HIS A 278 9.50 2.70 -13.07
C HIS A 278 8.47 1.77 -12.42
N LEU A 279 8.53 1.59 -11.11
CA LEU A 279 7.53 0.86 -10.32
C LEU A 279 6.35 1.77 -10.01
N SER A 280 5.15 1.33 -10.37
CA SER A 280 3.95 2.16 -10.30
C SER A 280 3.62 2.66 -8.89
N HIS A 281 3.78 1.80 -7.89
CA HIS A 281 3.49 2.09 -6.48
C HIS A 281 4.58 2.94 -5.80
N GLU A 282 5.71 3.19 -6.47
CA GLU A 282 6.80 4.02 -5.96
C GLU A 282 6.99 5.32 -6.76
N ASP A 283 6.13 5.59 -7.74
CA ASP A 283 6.24 6.76 -8.60
C ASP A 283 5.52 7.97 -7.96
N PHE A 284 6.30 8.82 -7.30
CA PHE A 284 5.85 10.06 -6.65
C PHE A 284 6.35 11.30 -7.39
N GLY A 285 6.72 11.11 -8.67
CA GLY A 285 7.27 12.14 -9.54
C GLY A 285 6.45 13.42 -9.60
N HIS A 286 7.05 14.47 -10.18
CA HIS A 286 6.36 15.72 -10.42
C HIS A 286 5.04 15.53 -11.20
N VAL A 287 4.00 16.25 -10.76
CA VAL A 287 2.69 16.39 -11.41
C VAL A 287 2.47 17.88 -11.69
N PRO A 288 2.22 18.29 -12.94
CA PRO A 288 1.91 19.68 -13.27
C PRO A 288 0.68 20.18 -12.50
N GLU A 289 0.72 21.41 -11.98
CA GLU A 289 -0.40 22.00 -11.21
C GLU A 289 -1.70 22.04 -12.01
N ASN A 290 -1.59 22.26 -13.32
CA ASN A 290 -2.72 22.35 -14.23
C ASN A 290 -3.19 20.98 -14.75
N TYR A 291 -2.59 19.87 -14.30
CA TYR A 291 -2.89 18.52 -14.80
C TYR A 291 -4.37 18.17 -14.66
N ILE A 292 -4.92 18.31 -13.45
CA ILE A 292 -6.32 17.95 -13.14
C ILE A 292 -7.31 18.71 -14.03
N ASN A 293 -7.02 19.98 -14.31
CA ASN A 293 -7.91 20.85 -15.08
C ASN A 293 -7.71 20.76 -16.60
N ASN A 294 -6.64 20.12 -17.07
CA ASN A 294 -6.26 20.10 -18.48
C ASN A 294 -5.77 18.73 -18.95
N ILE A 295 -6.35 17.63 -18.43
CA ILE A 295 -5.94 16.25 -18.74
C ILE A 295 -5.87 16.01 -20.27
N GLU A 296 -6.81 16.59 -21.01
CA GLU A 296 -6.93 16.47 -22.48
C GLU A 296 -5.74 17.07 -23.25
N THR A 297 -4.98 17.98 -22.63
CA THR A 297 -3.83 18.64 -23.27
C THR A 297 -2.55 17.80 -23.27
N PHE A 298 -2.56 16.69 -22.53
CA PHE A 298 -1.40 15.80 -22.40
C PHE A 298 -1.57 14.56 -23.27
N SER A 299 -0.45 14.00 -23.77
CA SER A 299 -0.49 12.74 -24.50
C SER A 299 -0.98 11.61 -23.59
N LYS A 300 -1.64 10.60 -24.15
CA LYS A 300 -2.19 9.46 -23.40
C LYS A 300 -1.17 8.77 -22.48
N GLU A 301 0.09 8.71 -22.90
CA GLU A 301 1.20 8.12 -22.13
C GLU A 301 1.61 8.98 -20.93
N LEU A 302 1.69 10.30 -21.14
CA LEU A 302 1.98 11.26 -20.07
C LEU A 302 0.82 11.33 -19.08
N SER A 303 -0.43 11.35 -19.56
CA SER A 303 -1.61 11.37 -18.70
C SER A 303 -1.64 10.18 -17.75
N LYS A 304 -1.39 8.94 -18.23
CA LYS A 304 -1.28 7.76 -17.35
C LYS A 304 -0.20 7.89 -16.28
N THR A 305 0.92 8.52 -16.63
CA THR A 305 2.03 8.72 -15.69
C THR A 305 1.66 9.76 -14.64
N TYR A 306 1.08 10.89 -15.05
CA TYR A 306 0.65 11.95 -14.13
C TYR A 306 -0.54 11.54 -13.27
N GLU A 307 -1.50 10.80 -13.82
CA GLU A 307 -2.62 10.20 -13.09
C GLU A 307 -2.14 9.34 -11.92
N ARG A 308 -1.21 8.42 -12.21
CA ARG A 308 -0.60 7.55 -11.20
C ARG A 308 0.12 8.35 -10.11
N ARG A 309 0.96 9.30 -10.50
CA ARG A 309 1.71 10.14 -9.57
C ARG A 309 0.78 10.98 -8.71
N PHE A 310 -0.25 11.56 -9.32
CA PHE A 310 -1.29 12.32 -8.64
C PHE A 310 -1.98 11.45 -7.58
N ALA A 311 -2.44 10.26 -7.95
CA ALA A 311 -3.09 9.34 -7.03
C ALA A 311 -2.20 8.89 -5.87
N ASN A 312 -0.93 8.56 -6.13
CA ASN A 312 0.04 8.22 -5.07
C ASN A 312 0.27 9.39 -4.10
N ARG A 313 0.50 10.59 -4.64
CA ARG A 313 0.75 11.80 -3.83
C ARG A 313 -0.48 12.19 -3.01
N MET A 314 -1.67 12.18 -3.61
CA MET A 314 -2.93 12.43 -2.93
C MET A 314 -3.15 11.42 -1.80
N ALA A 315 -3.00 10.12 -2.07
CA ALA A 315 -3.15 9.08 -1.06
C ALA A 315 -2.21 9.27 0.14
N TYR A 316 -0.95 9.64 -0.10
CA TYR A 316 0.03 9.93 0.95
C TYR A 316 -0.39 11.15 1.81
N LYS A 317 -0.82 12.26 1.18
CA LYS A 317 -1.30 13.46 1.89
C LYS A 317 -2.55 13.19 2.72
N VAL A 318 -3.51 12.43 2.17
CA VAL A 318 -4.74 12.06 2.88
C VAL A 318 -4.39 11.28 4.15
N GLY A 319 -3.50 10.29 4.06
CA GLY A 319 -3.05 9.54 5.23
C GLY A 319 -2.35 10.43 6.27
N ALA A 320 -1.54 11.40 5.82
CA ALA A 320 -0.86 12.35 6.72
C ALA A 320 -1.85 13.26 7.46
N ARG A 321 -2.84 13.83 6.76
CA ARG A 321 -3.93 14.63 7.37
C ARG A 321 -4.76 13.81 8.36
N MET A 322 -5.15 12.60 7.98
CA MET A 322 -5.91 11.68 8.84
C MET A 322 -5.14 11.32 10.11
N SER A 323 -3.82 11.19 10.01
CA SER A 323 -2.97 10.88 11.17
C SER A 323 -2.75 12.08 12.09
N LEU A 324 -2.67 13.29 11.54
CA LEU A 324 -2.44 14.51 12.33
C LEU A 324 -3.69 15.07 12.99
N ASN A 325 -4.84 14.90 12.36
CA ASN A 325 -6.08 15.42 12.90
C ASN A 325 -6.48 14.65 14.16
N LYS A 326 -6.48 15.32 15.32
CA LYS A 326 -6.86 14.70 16.61
C LYS A 326 -8.31 14.23 16.68
N THR A 327 -9.19 14.80 15.86
CA THR A 327 -10.60 14.39 15.79
C THR A 327 -10.83 13.24 14.82
N SER A 328 -9.83 12.91 14.00
CA SER A 328 -9.89 11.79 13.06
C SER A 328 -9.95 10.46 13.83
N PRO A 329 -10.82 9.51 13.42
CA PRO A 329 -10.80 8.15 13.92
C PRO A 329 -9.48 7.40 13.69
N LEU A 330 -8.60 7.93 12.84
CA LEU A 330 -7.28 7.39 12.51
C LEU A 330 -6.10 8.21 13.05
N HIS A 331 -6.35 9.11 14.01
CA HIS A 331 -5.29 9.90 14.63
C HIS A 331 -4.15 8.99 15.12
N ASP A 332 -2.93 9.26 14.62
CA ASP A 332 -1.72 8.50 14.95
C ASP A 332 -1.78 6.98 14.69
N MET A 333 -2.68 6.51 13.82
CA MET A 333 -2.86 5.07 13.53
C MET A 333 -2.04 4.57 12.32
N ILE A 334 -1.62 5.47 11.42
CA ILE A 334 -0.85 5.14 10.21
C ILE A 334 0.64 5.40 10.48
N ARG A 335 1.49 4.42 10.19
CA ARG A 335 2.94 4.56 10.34
C ARG A 335 3.57 5.19 9.10
N PHE A 336 4.14 6.38 9.27
CA PHE A 336 4.85 7.11 8.22
C PHE A 336 6.38 7.03 8.35
N PHE A 337 6.89 6.68 9.53
CA PHE A 337 8.33 6.65 9.80
C PHE A 337 8.68 5.71 10.96
N GLY A 338 9.95 5.33 11.02
CA GLY A 338 10.52 4.51 12.09
C GLY A 338 10.21 3.01 11.99
N GLU A 339 10.86 2.24 12.86
CA GLU A 339 10.58 0.81 13.05
C GLU A 339 9.38 0.60 13.95
N GLY A 340 8.74 -0.57 13.86
CA GLY A 340 7.46 -0.84 14.52
C GLY A 340 7.45 -1.01 16.04
N LYS A 341 8.43 -0.45 16.75
CA LYS A 341 8.64 -0.58 18.20
C LYS A 341 8.03 0.57 19.02
N THR A 342 7.04 1.29 18.48
CA THR A 342 6.35 2.38 19.20
C THR A 342 5.30 1.84 20.18
N GLU A 343 5.12 2.50 21.33
CA GLU A 343 4.09 2.15 22.33
C GLU A 343 2.65 2.22 21.78
N VAL A 344 2.40 3.12 20.81
CA VAL A 344 1.11 3.23 20.11
C VAL A 344 1.04 2.20 18.99
N LYS A 345 0.02 1.35 19.03
CA LYS A 345 -0.26 0.35 17.98
C LYS A 345 -0.59 1.04 16.66
N LYS A 346 0.34 1.02 15.71
CA LYS A 346 0.08 1.40 14.31
C LYS A 346 -0.66 0.26 13.63
N VAL A 347 -1.77 0.57 12.98
CA VAL A 347 -2.68 -0.41 12.38
C VAL A 347 -2.22 -0.79 10.97
N ILE A 348 -1.68 0.20 10.26
CA ILE A 348 -1.22 0.10 8.89
C ILE A 348 0.00 1.01 8.70
N ASP A 349 0.85 0.70 7.73
CA ASP A 349 1.92 1.61 7.32
C ASP A 349 1.52 2.42 6.08
N ALA A 350 2.30 3.46 5.76
CA ALA A 350 1.99 4.36 4.66
C ALA A 350 2.03 3.67 3.28
N TYR A 351 2.84 2.61 3.10
CA TYR A 351 2.84 1.87 1.84
C TYR A 351 1.51 1.17 1.60
N GLU A 352 1.05 0.45 2.60
CA GLU A 352 -0.20 -0.29 2.53
C GLU A 352 -1.39 0.67 2.46
N TRP A 353 -1.33 1.78 3.19
CA TRP A 353 -2.33 2.85 3.08
C TRP A 353 -2.45 3.37 1.64
N ILE A 354 -1.33 3.70 1.00
CA ILE A 354 -1.32 4.17 -0.39
C ILE A 354 -1.83 3.09 -1.33
N ALA A 355 -1.46 1.83 -1.14
CA ALA A 355 -1.91 0.74 -1.99
C ALA A 355 -3.45 0.60 -1.99
N HIS A 356 -4.12 0.92 -0.88
CA HIS A 356 -5.57 0.95 -0.79
C HIS A 356 -6.17 2.27 -1.29
N CYS A 357 -5.60 3.41 -0.89
CA CYS A 357 -6.16 4.73 -1.14
C CYS A 357 -5.91 5.23 -2.58
N ASN A 358 -4.82 4.82 -3.23
CA ASN A 358 -4.53 5.19 -4.63
C ASN A 358 -5.69 4.79 -5.58
N PRO A 359 -6.20 3.54 -5.55
CA PRO A 359 -7.39 3.18 -6.31
C PRO A 359 -8.63 4.03 -6.02
N TRP A 360 -8.80 4.59 -4.83
CA TRP A 360 -9.94 5.47 -4.52
C TRP A 360 -9.83 6.77 -5.31
N VAL A 361 -8.63 7.36 -5.37
CA VAL A 361 -8.37 8.58 -6.14
C VAL A 361 -8.62 8.35 -7.63
N LEU A 362 -8.21 7.20 -8.16
CA LEU A 362 -8.42 6.84 -9.57
C LEU A 362 -9.89 6.59 -9.91
N GLN A 363 -10.67 6.03 -8.98
CA GLN A 363 -12.08 5.70 -9.20
C GLN A 363 -13.00 6.91 -9.00
N PHE A 364 -12.58 7.88 -8.19
CA PHE A 364 -13.36 9.08 -7.89
C PHE A 364 -12.57 10.36 -8.24
N PRO A 365 -12.20 10.56 -9.52
CA PRO A 365 -11.37 11.69 -9.92
C PRO A 365 -12.03 13.04 -9.62
N GLU A 366 -13.36 13.14 -9.73
CA GLU A 366 -14.12 14.35 -9.39
C GLU A 366 -14.01 14.71 -7.91
N LEU A 367 -14.15 13.73 -7.01
CA LEU A 367 -13.94 13.94 -5.57
C LEU A 367 -12.49 14.33 -5.28
N ALA A 368 -11.53 13.69 -5.97
CA ALA A 368 -10.12 13.94 -5.78
C ALA A 368 -9.61 15.28 -6.34
N LYS A 369 -10.43 16.03 -7.11
CA LYS A 369 -10.06 17.39 -7.56
C LYS A 369 -9.75 18.32 -6.38
N SER A 370 -10.42 18.11 -5.25
CA SER A 370 -10.24 18.84 -4.01
C SER A 370 -9.68 17.92 -2.94
N GLU A 371 -8.44 18.18 -2.51
CA GLU A 371 -7.82 17.44 -1.41
C GLU A 371 -8.67 17.52 -0.13
N ASP A 372 -9.24 18.69 0.16
CA ASP A 372 -10.04 18.93 1.36
C ASP A 372 -11.33 18.10 1.34
N ASP A 373 -12.03 18.05 0.20
CA ASP A 373 -13.25 17.24 0.07
C ASP A 373 -12.95 15.75 0.12
N PHE A 374 -11.89 15.31 -0.56
CA PHE A 374 -11.50 13.91 -0.51
C PHE A 374 -11.12 13.47 0.92
N VAL A 375 -10.35 14.29 1.65
CA VAL A 375 -10.01 14.04 3.06
C VAL A 375 -11.26 14.03 3.93
N ARG A 376 -12.17 14.99 3.75
CA ARG A 376 -13.42 15.11 4.49
C ARG A 376 -14.30 13.88 4.31
N THR A 377 -14.50 13.43 3.08
CA THR A 377 -15.28 12.21 2.77
C THR A 377 -14.65 10.97 3.38
N VAL A 378 -13.33 10.78 3.24
CA VAL A 378 -12.62 9.64 3.85
C VAL A 378 -12.71 9.69 5.38
N GLN A 379 -12.61 10.88 5.99
CA GLN A 379 -12.78 11.05 7.43
C GLN A 379 -14.19 10.66 7.89
N ASN A 380 -15.22 11.12 7.19
CA ASN A 380 -16.62 10.80 7.49
C ASN A 380 -16.90 9.29 7.34
N TYR A 381 -16.28 8.62 6.37
CA TYR A 381 -16.34 7.16 6.25
C TYR A 381 -15.80 6.43 7.49
N PHE A 382 -14.59 6.78 7.95
CA PHE A 382 -14.04 6.17 9.15
C PHE A 382 -14.80 6.57 10.42
N GLN A 383 -15.43 7.75 10.44
CA GLN A 383 -16.27 8.19 11.54
C GLN A 383 -17.56 7.36 11.60
N ALA A 384 -18.16 7.05 10.45
CA ALA A 384 -19.29 6.13 10.36
C ALA A 384 -18.89 4.74 10.87
N TRP A 385 -17.73 4.20 10.47
CA TRP A 385 -17.23 2.93 11.02
C TRP A 385 -17.02 2.93 12.53
N LYS A 386 -16.46 4.01 13.07
CA LYS A 386 -16.31 4.18 14.52
C LYS A 386 -17.64 4.09 15.25
N ILE A 387 -18.69 4.69 14.68
CA ILE A 387 -20.04 4.66 15.23
C ILE A 387 -20.65 3.26 15.03
N THR A 388 -20.60 2.67 13.83
CA THR A 388 -21.08 1.32 13.50
C THR A 388 -20.53 0.28 14.47
N ALA A 389 -19.22 0.31 14.75
CA ALA A 389 -18.58 -0.64 15.66
C ALA A 389 -19.07 -0.51 17.11
N ASN A 390 -19.59 0.65 17.51
CA ASN A 390 -20.07 0.92 18.86
C ASN A 390 -21.61 0.91 18.97
N ILE A 391 -22.33 0.53 17.91
CA ILE A 391 -23.78 0.31 17.97
C ILE A 391 -24.03 -1.17 18.26
N ASP A 392 -24.88 -1.45 19.24
CA ASP A 392 -25.40 -2.78 19.49
C ASP A 392 -26.35 -3.17 18.33
N PRO A 393 -26.05 -4.25 17.59
CA PRO A 393 -26.83 -4.66 16.44
C PRO A 393 -28.25 -5.09 16.79
N LYS A 394 -28.53 -5.52 18.03
CA LYS A 394 -29.87 -5.97 18.47
C LYS A 394 -30.77 -4.81 18.86
N THR A 395 -30.21 -3.84 19.57
CA THR A 395 -30.98 -2.70 20.10
C THR A 395 -30.92 -1.47 19.20
N ASN A 396 -29.95 -1.42 18.26
CA ASN A 396 -29.66 -0.26 17.43
C ASN A 396 -29.32 1.01 18.23
N ILE A 397 -28.82 0.83 19.46
CA ILE A 397 -28.39 1.90 20.37
C ILE A 397 -26.89 1.74 20.61
N SER A 398 -26.18 2.85 20.87
CA SER A 398 -24.77 2.78 21.25
C SER A 398 -24.59 1.94 22.51
N TYR A 399 -23.54 1.10 22.55
CA TYR A 399 -23.19 0.38 23.76
C TYR A 399 -22.97 1.35 24.94
N HIS A 400 -23.57 1.02 26.08
CA HIS A 400 -23.49 1.84 27.31
C HIS A 400 -22.06 1.92 27.86
N ASP A 401 -21.18 0.98 27.50
CA ASP A 401 -19.81 0.86 27.95
C ASP A 401 -18.78 1.38 26.93
N SER A 402 -19.20 2.10 25.89
CA SER A 402 -18.31 2.52 24.79
C SER A 402 -17.05 3.32 25.20
N ASP A 403 -17.09 4.03 26.33
CA ASP A 403 -15.92 4.72 26.90
C ASP A 403 -14.91 3.74 27.56
N GLU A 404 -15.40 2.64 28.13
CA GLU A 404 -14.61 1.59 28.79
C GLU A 404 -14.15 0.53 27.79
N ASN A 405 -15.07 0.06 26.95
CA ASN A 405 -14.95 -1.00 25.96
C ASN A 405 -15.16 -0.44 24.54
N ASN A 406 -14.27 0.47 24.16
CA ASN A 406 -14.29 1.07 22.84
C ASN A 406 -13.99 0.02 21.75
N ARG A 407 -15.02 -0.33 20.97
CA ARG A 407 -14.93 -1.28 19.85
C ARG A 407 -14.23 -0.70 18.63
N TRP A 408 -13.95 0.61 18.63
CA TRP A 408 -13.12 1.32 17.64
C TRP A 408 -11.91 1.98 18.32
N GLY A 409 -10.86 1.18 18.56
CA GLY A 409 -9.60 1.67 19.10
C GLY A 409 -9.25 1.09 20.45
N LYS A 410 -8.75 1.93 21.37
CA LYS A 410 -8.29 1.51 22.69
C LYS A 410 -9.41 1.78 23.72
N GLY A 411 -9.77 0.77 24.50
CA GLY A 411 -10.64 0.93 25.67
C GLY A 411 -9.90 1.51 26.88
N SER A 412 -10.63 1.99 27.89
CA SER A 412 -10.06 2.53 29.14
C SER A 412 -9.98 1.51 30.29
N GLY A 413 -10.52 0.29 30.13
CA GLY A 413 -10.49 -0.77 31.14
C GLY A 413 -9.09 -1.36 31.43
N ASN A 414 -8.64 -1.32 32.70
CA ASN A 414 -7.31 -1.74 33.19
C ASN A 414 -6.94 -3.22 32.94
N SER A 415 -5.75 -3.50 32.35
CA SER A 415 -4.69 -4.38 32.87
C SER A 415 -3.57 -4.63 31.83
N ASP A 416 -2.38 -4.99 32.31
CA ASP A 416 -1.10 -5.16 31.60
C ASP A 416 -1.03 -6.30 30.55
N THR A 417 -2.18 -6.80 30.07
CA THR A 417 -2.25 -7.85 29.04
C THR A 417 -2.85 -7.26 27.76
N SER A 418 -2.37 -7.70 26.59
CA SER A 418 -2.53 -7.03 25.29
C SER A 418 -3.94 -7.00 24.67
N THR A 419 -5.01 -7.00 25.47
CA THR A 419 -6.43 -7.03 25.06
C THR A 419 -7.07 -5.65 24.88
N LEU A 420 -6.33 -4.56 25.17
CA LEU A 420 -6.86 -3.18 25.20
C LEU A 420 -7.29 -2.60 23.85
N TYR A 421 -6.82 -3.13 22.73
CA TYR A 421 -7.16 -2.62 21.39
C TYR A 421 -8.17 -3.52 20.69
N SER A 422 -9.23 -2.90 20.17
CA SER A 422 -10.15 -3.52 19.24
C SER A 422 -9.41 -4.28 18.14
N LYS A 423 -9.89 -5.47 17.87
CA LYS A 423 -9.41 -6.35 16.80
C LYS A 423 -9.84 -5.86 15.42
N LEU A 424 -10.71 -4.85 15.32
CA LEU A 424 -10.90 -4.10 14.07
C LEU A 424 -9.60 -3.42 13.60
N PHE A 425 -8.69 -3.13 14.54
CA PHE A 425 -7.32 -2.68 14.26
C PHE A 425 -6.31 -3.82 14.17
N ASN A 426 -6.76 -5.06 13.95
CA ASN A 426 -5.93 -6.06 13.31
C ASN A 426 -5.73 -5.66 11.85
N LYS A 427 -4.49 -5.76 11.35
CA LYS A 427 -4.12 -5.38 9.98
C LYS A 427 -4.98 -6.05 8.90
N VAL A 428 -5.35 -7.32 9.08
CA VAL A 428 -6.21 -8.07 8.15
C VAL A 428 -7.61 -7.47 8.09
N MET A 429 -8.23 -7.19 9.24
CA MET A 429 -9.56 -6.60 9.32
C MET A 429 -9.56 -5.15 8.79
N PHE A 430 -8.60 -4.35 9.24
CA PHE A 430 -8.53 -2.94 8.86
C PHE A 430 -8.34 -2.75 7.35
N LYS A 431 -7.52 -3.57 6.69
CA LYS A 431 -7.39 -3.56 5.22
C LYS A 431 -8.68 -3.95 4.50
N SER A 432 -9.51 -4.78 5.12
CA SER A 432 -10.80 -5.18 4.57
C SER A 432 -11.81 -4.04 4.70
N ILE A 433 -11.81 -3.33 5.84
CA ILE A 433 -12.54 -2.07 6.04
C ILE A 433 -12.11 -1.05 4.98
N MET A 434 -10.81 -0.78 4.82
CA MET A 434 -10.31 0.13 3.79
C MET A 434 -10.80 -0.26 2.39
N ALA A 435 -10.76 -1.55 2.04
CA ALA A 435 -11.18 -2.02 0.73
C ALA A 435 -12.68 -1.85 0.42
N LEU A 436 -13.52 -1.59 1.43
CA LEU A 436 -14.95 -1.32 1.25
C LEU A 436 -15.26 0.13 0.88
N PHE A 437 -14.34 1.08 1.14
CA PHE A 437 -14.61 2.50 0.91
C PHE A 437 -15.23 2.80 -0.47
N PRO A 438 -14.71 2.28 -1.60
CA PRO A 438 -15.28 2.57 -2.91
C PRO A 438 -16.72 2.10 -3.07
N LEU A 439 -17.03 0.88 -2.60
CA LEU A 439 -18.37 0.32 -2.63
C LEU A 439 -19.34 1.19 -1.82
N THR A 440 -18.96 1.53 -0.59
CA THR A 440 -19.81 2.30 0.32
C THR A 440 -20.03 3.73 -0.16
N TYR A 441 -19.01 4.37 -0.73
CA TYR A 441 -19.13 5.72 -1.26
C TYR A 441 -20.09 5.74 -2.46
N LYS A 442 -19.97 4.77 -3.36
CA LYS A 442 -20.89 4.66 -4.50
C LYS A 442 -22.34 4.45 -4.04
N MET A 443 -22.59 3.51 -3.14
CA MET A 443 -23.95 3.17 -2.68
C MET A 443 -24.58 4.24 -1.81
N SER A 444 -23.78 5.08 -1.17
CA SER A 444 -24.30 6.19 -0.37
C SER A 444 -24.97 7.30 -1.19
N GLU A 445 -24.75 7.31 -2.53
CA GLU A 445 -25.27 8.32 -3.48
C GLU A 445 -24.99 9.79 -3.07
N MET A 446 -23.99 9.99 -2.21
CA MET A 446 -23.65 11.31 -1.70
C MET A 446 -23.02 12.18 -2.78
N ASN A 447 -23.22 13.49 -2.65
CA ASN A 447 -22.52 14.47 -3.47
C ASN A 447 -21.48 15.23 -2.65
N ILE A 448 -20.56 15.91 -3.34
CA ILE A 448 -19.51 16.71 -2.70
C ILE A 448 -20.05 17.88 -1.86
N ASN A 449 -21.30 18.31 -2.12
CA ASN A 449 -21.95 19.39 -1.39
C ASN A 449 -22.64 18.93 -0.10
N SER A 450 -22.70 17.63 0.17
CA SER A 450 -23.25 17.09 1.41
C SER A 450 -22.47 17.63 2.62
N THR A 451 -23.19 17.90 3.70
CA THR A 451 -22.60 18.25 4.99
C THR A 451 -21.94 17.03 5.65
N ASP A 452 -21.04 17.25 6.61
CA ASP A 452 -20.38 16.13 7.31
C ASP A 452 -21.39 15.21 8.01
N LYS A 453 -22.46 15.79 8.57
CA LYS A 453 -23.53 15.03 9.21
C LYS A 453 -24.26 14.13 8.21
N GLU A 454 -24.70 14.70 7.08
CA GLU A 454 -25.36 13.93 6.01
C GLU A 454 -24.43 12.83 5.49
N MET A 455 -23.13 13.12 5.36
CA MET A 455 -22.18 12.12 4.89
C MET A 455 -22.02 10.95 5.86
N VAL A 456 -21.88 11.25 7.15
CA VAL A 456 -21.79 10.21 8.18
C VAL A 456 -23.07 9.40 8.24
N GLU A 457 -24.25 10.03 8.17
CA GLU A 457 -25.55 9.35 8.18
C GLU A 457 -25.73 8.42 6.97
N ALA A 458 -25.36 8.86 5.77
CA ALA A 458 -25.41 8.03 4.57
C ALA A 458 -24.47 6.82 4.66
N PHE A 459 -23.23 7.02 5.12
CA PHE A 459 -22.32 5.88 5.36
C PHE A 459 -22.83 4.93 6.45
N LEU A 460 -23.44 5.46 7.52
CA LEU A 460 -24.01 4.65 8.60
C LEU A 460 -25.13 3.76 8.11
N GLU A 461 -25.98 4.28 7.22
CA GLU A 461 -27.05 3.51 6.59
C GLU A 461 -26.50 2.32 5.83
N ILE A 462 -25.51 2.55 4.96
CA ILE A 462 -24.87 1.50 4.15
C ILE A 462 -24.12 0.48 5.01
N LEU A 463 -23.53 0.91 6.13
CA LEU A 463 -22.73 0.03 7.01
C LEU A 463 -23.56 -0.76 8.04
N LYS A 464 -24.89 -0.60 8.07
CA LYS A 464 -25.78 -1.34 9.00
C LYS A 464 -25.53 -2.85 9.04
N PRO A 465 -25.35 -3.56 7.91
CA PRO A 465 -25.13 -5.01 7.90
C PRO A 465 -23.82 -5.44 8.58
N CYS A 466 -22.88 -4.52 8.78
CA CYS A 466 -21.58 -4.81 9.41
C CYS A 466 -21.60 -4.63 10.94
N ARG A 467 -22.69 -4.15 11.55
CA ARG A 467 -22.81 -3.96 13.01
C ARG A 467 -22.63 -5.23 13.85
N PRO A 468 -23.00 -6.43 13.37
CA PRO A 468 -22.76 -7.66 14.12
C PRO A 468 -21.27 -7.99 14.36
N ILE A 469 -20.35 -7.36 13.61
CA ILE A 469 -18.92 -7.60 13.76
C ILE A 469 -18.40 -6.95 15.05
N ASP A 470 -18.13 -7.75 16.08
CA ASP A 470 -17.59 -7.24 17.35
C ASP A 470 -16.05 -7.29 17.38
N GLY A 471 -15.43 -6.10 17.47
CA GLY A 471 -13.99 -5.94 17.63
C GLY A 471 -13.42 -6.43 18.98
N LEU A 472 -14.27 -6.75 19.96
CA LEU A 472 -13.88 -7.21 21.28
C LEU A 472 -14.16 -8.70 21.53
N ASP A 473 -14.82 -9.40 20.60
CA ASP A 473 -15.07 -10.84 20.69
C ASP A 473 -13.80 -11.66 20.42
N LEU A 474 -12.96 -11.80 21.45
CA LEU A 474 -11.66 -12.46 21.35
C LEU A 474 -11.74 -13.89 20.82
N LYS A 475 -12.81 -14.63 21.18
CA LYS A 475 -13.01 -16.02 20.74
C LYS A 475 -13.25 -16.06 19.23
N ALA A 476 -14.15 -15.23 18.71
CA ALA A 476 -14.37 -15.11 17.28
C ALA A 476 -13.09 -14.72 16.52
N TRP A 477 -12.28 -13.83 17.09
CA TRP A 477 -11.01 -13.44 16.48
C TRP A 477 -9.97 -14.56 16.47
N GLU A 478 -9.93 -15.41 17.47
CA GLU A 478 -9.11 -16.63 17.44
C GLU A 478 -9.56 -17.54 16.30
N ILE A 479 -10.87 -17.73 16.11
CA ILE A 479 -11.44 -18.52 15.01
C ILE A 479 -11.09 -17.91 13.64
N ILE A 480 -11.09 -16.59 13.45
CA ILE A 480 -10.70 -15.96 12.17
C ILE A 480 -9.20 -16.13 11.90
N MET A 481 -8.37 -16.11 12.95
CA MET A 481 -6.91 -16.11 12.83
C MET A 481 -6.27 -17.50 12.79
N GLN A 482 -7.02 -18.55 13.12
CA GLN A 482 -6.58 -19.95 13.01
C GLN A 482 -6.52 -20.49 11.56
N PRO A 483 -7.59 -20.39 10.73
CA PRO A 483 -7.65 -20.99 9.41
C PRO A 483 -6.92 -20.18 8.33
N GLY A 484 -6.71 -20.83 7.19
CA GLY A 484 -6.14 -20.25 5.97
C GLY A 484 -4.61 -20.18 5.95
N PRO A 485 -3.98 -20.43 4.77
CA PRO A 485 -2.52 -20.44 4.64
C PRO A 485 -1.90 -19.04 4.61
N SER A 486 -2.68 -17.99 4.35
CA SER A 486 -2.16 -16.62 4.21
C SER A 486 -3.07 -15.54 4.79
N ALA A 487 -2.49 -14.40 5.15
CA ALA A 487 -3.23 -13.20 5.56
C ALA A 487 -4.16 -12.70 4.45
N ASN A 488 -3.78 -12.86 3.18
CA ASN A 488 -4.58 -12.43 2.05
C ASN A 488 -5.90 -13.21 1.92
N ASP A 489 -5.91 -14.50 2.27
CA ASP A 489 -7.14 -15.32 2.22
C ASP A 489 -8.14 -14.85 3.28
N ARG A 490 -7.64 -14.48 4.46
CA ARG A 490 -8.44 -13.89 5.54
C ARG A 490 -8.97 -12.52 5.14
N GLU A 491 -8.12 -11.66 4.58
CA GLU A 491 -8.54 -10.35 4.06
C GLU A 491 -9.64 -10.50 3.00
N ASN A 492 -9.49 -11.46 2.08
CA ASN A 492 -10.50 -11.74 1.06
C ASN A 492 -11.81 -12.25 1.68
N HIS A 493 -11.77 -13.16 2.64
CA HIS A 493 -12.96 -13.67 3.32
C HIS A 493 -13.76 -12.56 3.98
N ILE A 494 -13.08 -11.77 4.82
CA ILE A 494 -13.70 -10.67 5.55
C ILE A 494 -14.28 -9.65 4.58
N TYR A 495 -13.52 -9.23 3.55
CA TYR A 495 -14.01 -8.31 2.55
C TYR A 495 -15.24 -8.86 1.82
N GLN A 496 -15.19 -10.10 1.35
CA GLN A 496 -16.26 -10.71 0.57
C GLN A 496 -17.54 -10.75 1.40
N TRP A 497 -17.47 -11.21 2.65
CA TRP A 497 -18.62 -11.22 3.53
C TRP A 497 -19.24 -9.84 3.72
N MET A 498 -18.43 -8.84 4.08
CA MET A 498 -18.95 -7.47 4.28
C MET A 498 -19.52 -6.87 2.99
N SER A 499 -18.85 -7.09 1.85
CA SER A 499 -19.29 -6.54 0.57
C SER A 499 -20.62 -7.14 0.10
N TRP A 500 -20.83 -8.45 0.31
CA TRP A 500 -22.09 -9.11 0.02
C TRP A 500 -23.21 -8.65 0.97
N ALA A 501 -22.92 -8.52 2.26
CA ALA A 501 -23.88 -8.03 3.25
C ALA A 501 -24.37 -6.61 2.91
N ILE A 502 -23.45 -5.71 2.56
CA ILE A 502 -23.75 -4.34 2.16
C ILE A 502 -24.53 -4.31 0.84
N TYR A 503 -24.07 -5.07 -0.16
CA TYR A 503 -24.67 -5.08 -1.49
C TYR A 503 -26.11 -5.61 -1.47
N ASP A 504 -26.35 -6.70 -0.75
CA ASP A 504 -27.67 -7.28 -0.61
C ASP A 504 -28.62 -6.35 0.15
N TYR A 505 -28.20 -5.80 1.30
CA TYR A 505 -28.99 -4.82 2.04
C TYR A 505 -29.37 -3.59 1.20
N ASN A 506 -28.44 -3.07 0.41
CA ASN A 506 -28.72 -1.94 -0.47
C ASN A 506 -29.76 -2.28 -1.56
N LYS A 507 -29.87 -3.55 -1.95
CA LYS A 507 -30.82 -4.04 -2.96
C LYS A 507 -32.20 -4.36 -2.35
N THR A 508 -32.22 -4.98 -1.18
CA THR A 508 -33.44 -5.55 -0.57
C THR A 508 -34.03 -4.66 0.53
N GLY A 509 -33.19 -3.87 1.21
CA GLY A 509 -33.54 -3.15 2.44
C GLY A 509 -33.68 -4.07 3.67
N GLU A 510 -33.36 -5.36 3.54
CA GLU A 510 -33.55 -6.36 4.60
C GLU A 510 -32.26 -6.61 5.37
N LEU A 511 -32.33 -6.56 6.71
CA LEU A 511 -31.21 -6.89 7.58
C LEU A 511 -31.33 -8.34 8.06
N VAL A 512 -30.19 -9.04 8.04
CA VAL A 512 -30.05 -10.34 8.68
C VAL A 512 -29.97 -10.17 10.19
N GLU A 513 -30.64 -11.04 10.93
CA GLU A 513 -30.59 -11.05 12.40
C GLU A 513 -29.14 -11.20 12.89
N PRO A 514 -28.71 -10.46 13.94
CA PRO A 514 -27.30 -10.43 14.34
C PRO A 514 -26.69 -11.79 14.67
N GLU A 515 -27.48 -12.69 15.27
CA GLU A 515 -27.07 -14.06 15.62
C GLU A 515 -26.85 -14.93 14.38
N LEU A 516 -27.59 -14.69 13.29
CA LEU A 516 -27.41 -15.37 12.01
C LEU A 516 -26.24 -14.77 11.22
N ALA A 517 -25.99 -13.48 11.36
CA ALA A 517 -24.89 -12.78 10.71
C ALA A 517 -23.52 -13.23 11.24
N TRP A 518 -23.30 -13.11 12.56
CA TRP A 518 -22.02 -13.43 13.20
C TRP A 518 -21.89 -14.91 13.60
N ASN A 519 -22.99 -15.66 13.73
CA ASN A 519 -23.10 -17.12 13.83
C ASN A 519 -22.04 -17.89 14.66
N VAL A 520 -21.55 -17.26 15.73
CA VAL A 520 -20.67 -17.87 16.73
C VAL A 520 -21.34 -17.75 18.09
N ASP A 521 -21.41 -18.87 18.80
CA ASP A 521 -21.86 -18.93 20.18
C ASP A 521 -20.78 -19.59 21.04
N ASP A 522 -20.37 -18.89 22.10
CA ASP A 522 -19.33 -19.32 23.02
C ASP A 522 -17.97 -19.78 22.42
N GLY A 523 -17.67 -19.37 21.19
CA GLY A 523 -16.46 -19.75 20.46
C GLY A 523 -16.63 -20.97 19.55
N GLU A 524 -17.86 -21.43 19.37
CA GLU A 524 -18.24 -22.49 18.42
C GLU A 524 -19.13 -21.91 17.32
N THR A 525 -18.91 -22.36 16.08
CA THR A 525 -19.72 -21.95 14.93
C THR A 525 -21.07 -22.66 14.97
N THR A 526 -22.16 -21.94 14.70
CA THR A 526 -23.50 -22.54 14.61
C THR A 526 -23.79 -23.08 13.20
N ASP A 527 -24.80 -23.95 13.06
CA ASP A 527 -25.21 -24.60 11.78
C ASP A 527 -25.90 -23.66 10.77
N VAL A 528 -25.63 -22.35 10.85
CA VAL A 528 -26.21 -21.36 9.94
C VAL A 528 -25.60 -21.52 8.55
N LEU A 529 -26.43 -21.58 7.51
CA LEU A 529 -25.95 -21.60 6.13
C LEU A 529 -25.45 -20.21 5.71
N SER A 530 -24.35 -20.17 4.97
CA SER A 530 -23.82 -18.92 4.39
C SER A 530 -24.79 -18.34 3.37
N ALA A 531 -25.11 -17.05 3.50
CA ALA A 531 -25.88 -16.27 2.54
C ALA A 531 -25.36 -14.81 2.56
N PRO A 532 -25.81 -13.90 1.68
CA PRO A 532 -25.42 -12.50 1.78
C PRO A 532 -25.74 -11.94 3.18
N GLY A 533 -24.72 -11.45 3.90
CA GLY A 533 -24.87 -10.94 5.28
C GLY A 533 -25.13 -11.99 6.36
N GLN A 534 -25.15 -13.28 6.03
CA GLN A 534 -25.43 -14.37 6.96
C GLN A 534 -24.27 -15.38 6.97
N GLY A 535 -23.99 -15.96 8.14
CA GLY A 535 -23.05 -17.08 8.26
C GLY A 535 -21.60 -16.65 8.02
N PHE A 536 -21.12 -15.63 8.75
CA PHE A 536 -19.72 -15.17 8.67
C PHE A 536 -18.71 -16.32 8.81
N PHE A 537 -18.98 -17.27 9.70
CA PHE A 537 -18.11 -18.42 10.00
C PHE A 537 -18.52 -19.70 9.27
N SER A 538 -19.48 -19.62 8.36
CA SER A 538 -20.03 -20.77 7.65
C SER A 538 -19.27 -21.02 6.35
N PRO A 539 -19.17 -22.29 5.88
CA PRO A 539 -18.67 -22.59 4.55
C PRO A 539 -19.61 -22.01 3.48
N VAL A 540 -19.12 -21.89 2.24
CA VAL A 540 -19.94 -21.44 1.11
C VAL A 540 -21.17 -22.34 0.93
N ASN A 541 -22.33 -21.73 0.69
CA ASN A 541 -23.57 -22.48 0.49
C ASN A 541 -23.76 -22.82 -0.99
N SER A 542 -23.80 -24.12 -1.32
CA SER A 542 -24.04 -24.61 -2.67
C SER A 542 -25.40 -24.22 -3.25
N GLU A 543 -26.37 -23.86 -2.40
CA GLU A 543 -27.68 -23.36 -2.83
C GLU A 543 -27.60 -22.00 -3.54
N TYR A 544 -26.46 -21.31 -3.56
CA TYR A 544 -26.25 -20.11 -4.37
C TYR A 544 -25.46 -20.39 -5.65
N PHE A 545 -25.16 -21.65 -5.96
CA PHE A 545 -24.46 -21.97 -7.19
C PHE A 545 -25.33 -21.62 -8.41
N SER A 546 -24.74 -20.88 -9.34
CA SER A 546 -25.30 -20.69 -10.67
C SER A 546 -24.20 -20.68 -11.74
N GLY A 547 -24.57 -21.06 -12.95
CA GLY A 547 -23.63 -21.17 -14.06
C GLY A 547 -24.33 -21.50 -15.37
N THR A 548 -23.53 -21.70 -16.41
CA THR A 548 -24.03 -22.13 -17.71
C THR A 548 -23.14 -23.21 -18.29
N LEU A 549 -23.73 -24.19 -18.96
CA LEU A 549 -23.02 -25.16 -19.79
C LEU A 549 -23.39 -24.92 -21.25
N LYS A 550 -22.38 -24.72 -22.10
CA LYS A 550 -22.51 -24.57 -23.55
C LYS A 550 -21.82 -25.75 -24.22
N VAL A 551 -22.52 -26.45 -25.11
CA VAL A 551 -21.98 -27.59 -25.85
C VAL A 551 -22.11 -27.30 -27.34
N GLU A 552 -21.03 -27.47 -28.10
CA GLU A 552 -20.98 -27.16 -29.53
C GLU A 552 -20.26 -28.26 -30.29
N GLY A 553 -20.72 -28.56 -31.50
CA GLY A 553 -20.00 -29.44 -32.43
C GLY A 553 -19.87 -30.89 -31.97
N ILE A 554 -20.79 -31.39 -31.13
CA ILE A 554 -20.88 -32.83 -30.86
C ILE A 554 -21.41 -33.55 -32.10
N SER A 555 -20.75 -34.64 -32.50
CA SER A 555 -21.17 -35.49 -33.61
C SER A 555 -22.39 -36.35 -33.25
N GLU A 556 -23.32 -36.45 -34.20
CA GLU A 556 -24.42 -37.42 -34.14
C GLU A 556 -23.92 -38.86 -34.27
N ASP A 557 -22.74 -39.07 -34.88
CA ASP A 557 -22.15 -40.39 -34.95
C ASP A 557 -21.70 -40.85 -33.55
N TYR A 558 -22.34 -41.91 -33.07
CA TYR A 558 -22.02 -42.60 -31.82
C TYR A 558 -20.53 -42.92 -31.69
N TRP A 559 -19.85 -43.23 -32.80
CA TRP A 559 -18.44 -43.62 -32.81
C TRP A 559 -17.49 -42.43 -32.70
N GLU A 560 -17.89 -41.24 -33.16
CA GLU A 560 -17.04 -40.04 -33.11
C GLU A 560 -16.98 -39.40 -31.72
N GLY A 561 -17.96 -39.68 -30.85
CA GLY A 561 -17.94 -39.25 -29.45
C GLY A 561 -17.87 -37.73 -29.32
N LEU A 562 -16.85 -37.25 -28.60
CA LEU A 562 -16.58 -35.82 -28.42
C LEU A 562 -15.62 -35.24 -29.47
N ASN A 563 -15.38 -35.89 -30.61
CA ASN A 563 -14.46 -35.38 -31.63
C ASN A 563 -14.90 -34.00 -32.15
N GLN A 564 -14.01 -33.00 -32.09
CA GLN A 564 -14.25 -31.58 -32.42
C GLN A 564 -15.30 -30.87 -31.55
N ALA A 565 -15.85 -31.55 -30.54
CA ALA A 565 -16.77 -30.92 -29.61
C ALA A 565 -16.07 -29.81 -28.84
N ARG A 566 -16.82 -28.78 -28.47
CA ARG A 566 -16.41 -27.78 -27.48
C ARG A 566 -17.42 -27.79 -26.36
N ILE A 567 -16.92 -27.94 -25.13
CA ILE A 567 -17.75 -27.81 -23.93
C ILE A 567 -17.22 -26.62 -23.14
N THR A 568 -18.09 -25.65 -22.88
CA THR A 568 -17.77 -24.45 -22.10
C THR A 568 -18.67 -24.39 -20.89
N LEU A 569 -18.09 -24.52 -19.70
CA LEU A 569 -18.78 -24.27 -18.44
C LEU A 569 -18.43 -22.89 -17.93
N THR A 570 -19.42 -22.13 -17.48
CA THR A 570 -19.23 -20.94 -16.65
C THR A 570 -19.85 -21.17 -15.28
N ALA A 571 -19.25 -20.56 -14.26
CA ALA A 571 -19.77 -20.53 -12.91
C ALA A 571 -19.71 -19.08 -12.41
N ASN A 572 -20.86 -18.57 -11.97
CA ASN A 572 -20.99 -17.20 -11.46
C ASN A 572 -20.40 -17.09 -10.05
N GLU A 573 -20.36 -15.87 -9.52
CA GLU A 573 -20.01 -15.62 -8.13
C GLU A 573 -20.99 -16.26 -7.16
N MET A 574 -20.49 -16.60 -5.98
CA MET A 574 -21.30 -17.05 -4.86
C MET A 574 -21.09 -16.12 -3.65
N PRO A 575 -22.11 -15.91 -2.81
CA PRO A 575 -21.97 -15.19 -1.56
C PRO A 575 -20.84 -15.75 -0.71
N ASN A 576 -20.05 -14.86 -0.12
CA ASN A 576 -18.95 -15.17 0.80
C ASN A 576 -17.83 -16.06 0.21
N GLU A 577 -17.75 -16.19 -1.12
CA GLU A 577 -16.66 -16.91 -1.80
C GLU A 577 -15.34 -16.14 -1.67
N ALA A 578 -14.31 -16.79 -1.10
CA ALA A 578 -13.00 -16.17 -0.86
C ALA A 578 -11.81 -17.00 -1.34
N ILE A 579 -12.04 -18.25 -1.73
CA ILE A 579 -11.04 -19.15 -2.32
C ILE A 579 -11.27 -19.21 -3.84
N PRO A 580 -10.20 -19.29 -4.64
CA PRO A 580 -10.28 -19.60 -6.06
C PRO A 580 -11.23 -20.77 -6.43
N LYS A 581 -12.28 -20.49 -7.20
CA LYS A 581 -13.14 -21.49 -7.82
C LYS A 581 -12.35 -22.35 -8.80
N THR A 582 -12.56 -23.66 -8.76
CA THR A 582 -11.97 -24.59 -9.74
C THR A 582 -13.08 -25.31 -10.48
N ILE A 583 -12.94 -25.39 -11.80
CA ILE A 583 -13.82 -26.15 -12.68
C ILE A 583 -12.98 -27.28 -13.27
N SER A 584 -13.49 -28.50 -13.20
CA SER A 584 -12.82 -29.70 -13.70
C SER A 584 -13.80 -30.58 -14.47
N MET A 585 -13.27 -31.33 -15.43
CA MET A 585 -14.03 -32.27 -16.26
C MET A 585 -13.35 -33.64 -16.23
N THR A 586 -14.11 -34.66 -15.84
CA THR A 586 -13.66 -36.06 -15.82
C THR A 586 -14.43 -36.83 -16.88
N TYR A 587 -13.72 -37.63 -17.68
CA TYR A 587 -14.34 -38.39 -18.79
C TYR A 587 -14.46 -39.85 -18.42
N TYR A 588 -15.55 -40.48 -18.85
CA TYR A 588 -15.79 -41.90 -18.64
C TYR A 588 -15.84 -42.62 -19.98
N ASP A 589 -15.20 -43.78 -20.05
CA ASP A 589 -15.29 -44.65 -21.22
C ASP A 589 -16.45 -45.65 -21.14
N ARG A 590 -16.62 -46.46 -22.18
CA ARG A 590 -17.66 -47.52 -22.25
C ARG A 590 -17.62 -48.53 -21.10
N ASN A 591 -16.47 -48.70 -20.45
CA ASN A 591 -16.32 -49.60 -19.31
C ASN A 591 -16.56 -48.87 -17.98
N GLY A 592 -16.94 -47.59 -18.01
CA GLY A 592 -17.11 -46.74 -16.84
C GLY A 592 -15.79 -46.29 -16.22
N ASN A 593 -14.64 -46.51 -16.88
CA ASN A 593 -13.36 -46.10 -16.32
C ASN A 593 -13.14 -44.60 -16.51
N GLU A 594 -12.70 -43.94 -15.45
CA GLU A 594 -12.24 -42.56 -15.49
C GLU A 594 -10.99 -42.45 -16.35
N LYS A 595 -11.01 -41.52 -17.30
CA LYS A 595 -9.83 -41.14 -18.09
C LYS A 595 -9.33 -39.79 -17.60
N PRO A 596 -8.13 -39.73 -16.99
CA PRO A 596 -7.60 -38.48 -16.48
C PRO A 596 -7.31 -37.52 -17.63
N GLU A 597 -7.66 -36.25 -17.40
CA GLU A 597 -7.41 -35.15 -18.33
C GLU A 597 -5.89 -34.99 -18.56
N ARG A 598 -5.44 -34.97 -19.83
CA ARG A 598 -4.08 -34.51 -20.16
C ARG A 598 -4.12 -33.02 -20.45
N ARG A 599 -3.76 -32.21 -19.43
CA ARG A 599 -3.44 -30.76 -19.47
C ARG A 599 -3.72 -30.10 -20.83
N THR A 600 -4.99 -29.81 -21.10
CA THR A 600 -5.36 -28.78 -22.07
C THR A 600 -5.16 -27.41 -21.42
N LYS A 601 -5.07 -26.35 -22.22
CA LYS A 601 -4.96 -24.98 -21.70
C LYS A 601 -6.22 -24.67 -20.90
N HIS A 602 -6.15 -24.79 -19.58
CA HIS A 602 -7.17 -24.22 -18.70
C HIS A 602 -7.15 -22.70 -18.90
N THR A 603 -8.15 -22.17 -19.58
CA THR A 603 -8.33 -20.72 -19.66
C THR A 603 -9.00 -20.29 -18.37
N LYS A 604 -8.25 -19.61 -17.50
CA LYS A 604 -8.77 -19.13 -16.22
C LYS A 604 -9.58 -17.84 -16.45
N GLY A 605 -10.61 -17.63 -15.62
CA GLY A 605 -11.35 -16.39 -15.54
C GLY A 605 -10.46 -15.14 -15.34
N PRO A 606 -11.02 -13.93 -15.51
CA PRO A 606 -10.26 -12.67 -15.48
C PRO A 606 -9.60 -12.34 -14.14
N ARG A 607 -10.14 -12.86 -13.04
CA ARG A 607 -9.66 -12.61 -11.67
C ARG A 607 -8.67 -13.68 -11.26
N LYS A 608 -8.05 -13.54 -10.07
CA LYS A 608 -7.32 -14.64 -9.39
C LYS A 608 -8.27 -15.79 -8.98
N SER A 609 -9.25 -16.12 -9.83
CA SER A 609 -10.26 -17.17 -9.72
C SER A 609 -11.29 -17.04 -8.58
N ILE A 610 -11.36 -15.92 -7.87
CA ILE A 610 -12.48 -15.61 -6.95
C ILE A 610 -13.58 -14.91 -7.74
N GLY A 611 -14.82 -15.39 -7.62
CA GLY A 611 -15.96 -14.92 -8.39
C GLY A 611 -16.15 -15.69 -9.70
N PHE A 612 -16.57 -14.99 -10.77
CA PHE A 612 -16.87 -15.62 -12.05
C PHE A 612 -15.66 -16.37 -12.62
N ASN A 613 -15.90 -17.61 -13.03
CA ASN A 613 -14.89 -18.45 -13.65
C ASN A 613 -15.49 -19.27 -14.78
N TYR A 614 -14.66 -19.73 -15.71
CA TYR A 614 -15.10 -20.58 -16.81
C TYR A 614 -14.02 -21.60 -17.17
N LEU A 615 -14.44 -22.65 -17.86
CA LEU A 615 -13.59 -23.64 -18.49
C LEU A 615 -14.16 -23.89 -19.89
N SER A 616 -13.38 -23.61 -20.93
CA SER A 616 -13.73 -23.97 -22.31
C SER A 616 -12.75 -25.03 -22.81
N GLN A 617 -13.27 -26.21 -23.12
CA GLN A 617 -12.52 -27.37 -23.55
C GLN A 617 -12.88 -27.73 -24.99
N LEU A 618 -11.92 -27.61 -25.89
CA LEU A 618 -12.02 -28.10 -27.28
C LEU A 618 -11.40 -29.49 -27.38
N PHE A 619 -12.19 -30.47 -27.81
CA PHE A 619 -11.79 -31.84 -27.97
C PHE A 619 -11.20 -32.05 -29.38
N GLN A 620 -9.87 -32.01 -29.48
CA GLN A 620 -9.20 -32.24 -30.76
C GLN A 620 -9.24 -33.72 -31.15
N SER A 621 -9.24 -33.97 -32.47
CA SER A 621 -9.18 -35.30 -33.09
C SER A 621 -7.93 -36.06 -32.66
N SER A 622 -8.03 -36.77 -31.54
CA SER A 622 -7.09 -37.78 -31.11
C SER A 622 -7.88 -39.06 -30.87
N THR A 623 -7.23 -40.21 -30.95
CA THR A 623 -7.84 -41.54 -30.76
C THR A 623 -8.51 -41.78 -29.39
N LYS A 624 -8.60 -40.75 -28.54
CA LYS A 624 -9.10 -40.80 -27.16
C LYS A 624 -10.45 -40.11 -26.93
N THR A 625 -10.98 -39.36 -27.90
CA THR A 625 -12.36 -38.85 -27.87
C THR A 625 -13.37 -39.92 -28.29
N HIS A 626 -12.90 -40.94 -29.02
CA HIS A 626 -13.66 -42.13 -29.37
C HIS A 626 -13.90 -42.99 -28.12
N GLY A 627 -15.17 -43.35 -27.90
CA GLY A 627 -15.57 -44.23 -26.80
C GLY A 627 -15.74 -43.55 -25.44
N VAL A 628 -15.75 -42.21 -25.39
CA VAL A 628 -16.29 -41.46 -24.24
C VAL A 628 -17.80 -41.66 -24.22
N THR A 629 -18.34 -42.05 -23.06
CA THR A 629 -19.78 -42.27 -22.83
C THR A 629 -20.42 -41.23 -21.94
N ALA A 630 -19.62 -40.59 -21.08
CA ALA A 630 -20.11 -39.54 -20.19
C ALA A 630 -19.00 -38.57 -19.81
N VAL A 631 -19.41 -37.37 -19.42
CA VAL A 631 -18.57 -36.29 -18.90
C VAL A 631 -19.10 -35.86 -17.55
N GLU A 632 -18.30 -35.97 -16.51
CA GLU A 632 -18.61 -35.40 -15.20
C GLU A 632 -17.95 -34.04 -15.06
N ILE A 633 -18.76 -33.06 -14.71
CA ILE A 633 -18.34 -31.70 -14.45
C ILE A 633 -18.37 -31.50 -12.95
N THR A 634 -17.26 -31.07 -12.38
CA THR A 634 -17.18 -30.71 -10.95
C THR A 634 -16.69 -29.27 -10.82
N VAL A 635 -17.48 -28.46 -10.12
CA VAL A 635 -17.10 -27.11 -9.69
C VAL A 635 -16.90 -27.13 -8.19
N THR A 636 -15.72 -26.71 -7.76
CA THR A 636 -15.41 -26.54 -6.34
C THR A 636 -15.26 -25.06 -6.02
N SER A 637 -15.83 -24.62 -4.90
CA SER A 637 -15.68 -23.27 -4.36
C SER A 637 -15.41 -23.35 -2.85
N GLY A 638 -15.04 -22.24 -2.24
CA GLY A 638 -14.78 -22.20 -0.81
C GLY A 638 -14.53 -20.81 -0.27
N ASN A 639 -14.44 -20.75 1.04
CA ASN A 639 -14.05 -19.60 1.82
C ASN A 639 -13.13 -20.02 2.96
N LEU A 640 -12.84 -19.12 3.90
CA LEU A 640 -11.87 -19.38 4.97
C LEU A 640 -12.26 -20.59 5.86
N PHE A 641 -13.55 -20.87 5.99
CA PHE A 641 -14.11 -21.91 6.86
C PHE A 641 -14.51 -23.19 6.10
N SER A 642 -14.29 -23.21 4.78
CA SER A 642 -14.43 -24.42 3.98
C SER A 642 -13.23 -25.33 4.22
N VAL A 643 -13.45 -26.63 4.47
CA VAL A 643 -12.36 -27.63 4.56
C VAL A 643 -11.80 -27.89 3.16
N GLY A 644 -10.99 -26.96 2.65
CA GLY A 644 -10.57 -26.93 1.25
C GLY A 644 -11.67 -26.46 0.30
N ALA A 645 -11.46 -26.66 -1.01
CA ALA A 645 -12.47 -26.35 -2.01
C ALA A 645 -13.54 -27.46 -1.99
N VAL A 646 -14.77 -27.11 -1.65
CA VAL A 646 -15.91 -28.02 -1.54
C VAL A 646 -16.62 -28.09 -2.89
N PRO A 647 -17.03 -29.27 -3.39
CA PRO A 647 -17.88 -29.37 -4.57
C PRO A 647 -19.19 -28.62 -4.34
N VAL A 648 -19.42 -27.55 -5.10
CA VAL A 648 -20.67 -26.77 -5.11
C VAL A 648 -21.58 -27.17 -6.26
N PHE A 649 -21.03 -27.84 -7.26
CA PHE A 649 -21.77 -28.47 -8.33
C PHE A 649 -21.02 -29.71 -8.81
N ARG A 650 -21.73 -30.81 -8.98
CA ARG A 650 -21.21 -32.04 -9.54
C ARG A 650 -22.31 -32.72 -10.33
N GLN A 651 -22.15 -32.80 -11.65
CA GLN A 651 -23.10 -33.49 -12.51
C GLN A 651 -22.36 -34.32 -13.55
N LYS A 652 -22.82 -35.56 -13.72
CA LYS A 652 -22.39 -36.43 -14.80
C LYS A 652 -23.42 -36.37 -15.93
N TYR A 653 -22.94 -36.05 -17.12
CA TYR A 653 -23.72 -35.98 -18.34
C TYR A 653 -23.39 -37.16 -19.26
N SER A 654 -24.38 -37.93 -19.68
CA SER A 654 -24.25 -38.93 -20.73
C SER A 654 -24.00 -38.25 -22.07
N LEU A 655 -23.46 -38.99 -23.04
CA LEU A 655 -23.22 -38.45 -24.37
C LEU A 655 -24.55 -38.14 -25.09
N GLU A 656 -25.63 -38.88 -24.80
CA GLU A 656 -26.97 -38.56 -25.29
C GLU A 656 -27.47 -37.22 -24.73
N GLU A 657 -27.29 -36.96 -23.43
CA GLU A 657 -27.66 -35.68 -22.82
C GLU A 657 -26.86 -34.52 -23.43
N LEU A 658 -25.55 -34.69 -23.62
CA LEU A 658 -24.72 -33.67 -24.25
C LEU A 658 -25.11 -33.41 -25.71
N ARG A 659 -25.60 -34.43 -26.43
CA ARG A 659 -26.18 -34.26 -27.77
C ARG A 659 -27.49 -33.50 -27.75
N ALA A 660 -28.35 -33.77 -26.76
CA ALA A 660 -29.64 -33.09 -26.61
C ALA A 660 -29.49 -31.58 -26.40
N ILE A 661 -28.36 -31.15 -25.81
CA ILE A 661 -28.03 -29.73 -25.59
C ILE A 661 -27.00 -29.18 -26.59
N ASN A 662 -26.69 -29.91 -27.67
CA ASN A 662 -25.70 -29.51 -28.65
C ASN A 662 -26.15 -28.27 -29.44
N ASN A 663 -25.29 -27.26 -29.51
CA ASN A 663 -25.57 -25.92 -30.02
C ASN A 663 -26.66 -25.15 -29.24
N SER A 664 -27.04 -25.65 -28.06
CA SER A 664 -27.93 -24.97 -27.12
C SER A 664 -27.15 -24.53 -25.88
N GLY A 665 -27.79 -23.68 -25.06
CA GLY A 665 -27.32 -23.34 -23.73
C GLY A 665 -28.01 -24.18 -22.68
N LEU A 666 -27.31 -24.52 -21.60
CA LEU A 666 -27.90 -25.10 -20.41
C LEU A 666 -27.65 -24.18 -19.22
N LEU A 667 -28.70 -23.68 -18.61
CA LEU A 667 -28.63 -22.94 -17.35
C LEU A 667 -28.49 -23.93 -16.20
N LEU A 668 -27.62 -23.60 -15.26
CA LEU A 668 -27.42 -24.34 -14.02
C LEU A 668 -27.75 -23.40 -12.87
N GLY A 669 -28.68 -23.77 -12.00
CA GLY A 669 -29.05 -22.94 -10.86
C GLY A 669 -30.01 -23.62 -9.90
N THR A 670 -29.94 -23.26 -8.64
CA THR A 670 -30.76 -23.79 -7.54
C THR A 670 -32.14 -23.14 -7.47
N HIS A 671 -32.25 -21.86 -7.86
CA HIS A 671 -33.53 -21.15 -7.89
C HIS A 671 -34.28 -21.41 -9.20
N THR A 672 -35.54 -21.84 -9.08
CA THR A 672 -36.46 -22.05 -10.20
C THR A 672 -37.17 -20.76 -10.58
N SER A 673 -37.18 -20.38 -11.85
CA SER A 673 -38.23 -19.51 -12.40
C SER A 673 -39.46 -20.37 -12.68
N ALA A 674 -40.53 -20.21 -11.91
CA ALA A 674 -41.84 -20.70 -12.29
C ALA A 674 -42.48 -19.67 -13.24
N GLY A 675 -42.34 -19.85 -14.56
CA GLY A 675 -43.09 -19.07 -15.55
C GLY A 675 -42.46 -19.05 -16.94
N ASP A 676 -43.31 -19.03 -17.97
CA ASP A 676 -42.93 -18.71 -19.35
C ASP A 676 -42.24 -17.35 -19.35
N SER A 677 -40.92 -17.34 -19.47
CA SER A 677 -40.16 -16.09 -19.61
C SER A 677 -40.57 -15.44 -20.93
N THR A 678 -41.09 -14.21 -20.88
CA THR A 678 -41.40 -13.42 -22.09
C THR A 678 -40.16 -12.76 -22.73
N VAL A 679 -38.97 -13.20 -22.31
CA VAL A 679 -37.68 -12.56 -22.59
C VAL A 679 -37.18 -12.94 -23.99
N GLY A 680 -37.54 -12.15 -24.99
CA GLY A 680 -37.13 -12.37 -26.38
C GLY A 680 -37.73 -13.66 -26.95
N ASP A 681 -37.55 -13.93 -28.24
CA ASP A 681 -37.90 -15.22 -28.81
C ASP A 681 -36.88 -16.25 -28.31
N VAL A 682 -36.95 -16.63 -27.03
CA VAL A 682 -36.03 -17.55 -26.36
C VAL A 682 -36.86 -18.59 -25.62
N ILE A 683 -36.61 -19.85 -25.92
CA ILE A 683 -37.34 -20.98 -25.36
C ILE A 683 -36.51 -21.58 -24.22
N VAL A 684 -37.07 -21.56 -23.00
CA VAL A 684 -36.46 -22.13 -21.80
C VAL A 684 -37.25 -23.36 -21.38
N VAL A 685 -36.63 -24.54 -21.40
CA VAL A 685 -37.31 -25.82 -21.09
C VAL A 685 -36.54 -26.55 -19.97
N PRO A 686 -37.22 -27.09 -18.95
CA PRO A 686 -36.57 -27.97 -17.97
C PRO A 686 -35.81 -29.11 -18.64
N PHE A 687 -34.63 -29.42 -18.11
CA PHE A 687 -33.77 -30.49 -18.61
C PHE A 687 -33.60 -31.56 -17.55
N ASP A 688 -34.23 -32.71 -17.78
CA ASP A 688 -34.12 -33.86 -16.91
C ASP A 688 -32.85 -34.65 -17.24
N THR A 689 -32.00 -34.87 -16.24
CA THR A 689 -30.81 -35.71 -16.35
C THR A 689 -31.07 -37.13 -15.86
N GLU A 690 -30.35 -38.11 -16.38
CA GLU A 690 -30.36 -39.53 -15.97
C GLU A 690 -29.98 -39.70 -14.50
N GLN A 691 -29.13 -38.80 -13.98
CA GLN A 691 -28.76 -38.73 -12.57
C GLN A 691 -29.36 -37.50 -11.93
N ASP A 692 -29.88 -37.65 -10.71
CA ASP A 692 -30.38 -36.52 -9.92
C ASP A 692 -29.30 -35.45 -9.77
N SER A 693 -29.66 -34.23 -10.15
CA SER A 693 -28.80 -33.06 -10.07
C SER A 693 -29.05 -32.31 -8.77
N SER A 694 -27.98 -31.78 -8.16
CA SER A 694 -28.11 -30.91 -6.98
C SER A 694 -28.65 -29.52 -7.31
N VAL A 695 -28.79 -29.21 -8.60
CA VAL A 695 -29.28 -27.92 -9.12
C VAL A 695 -30.29 -28.16 -10.23
N ASN A 696 -31.22 -27.23 -10.42
CA ASN A 696 -32.13 -27.26 -11.57
C ASN A 696 -31.36 -26.94 -12.85
N GLN A 697 -31.81 -27.54 -13.95
CA GLN A 697 -31.19 -27.39 -15.26
C GLN A 697 -32.24 -27.04 -16.30
N TYR A 698 -31.93 -26.07 -17.16
CA TYR A 698 -32.85 -25.60 -18.19
C TYR A 698 -32.13 -25.41 -19.52
N VAL A 699 -32.63 -26.05 -20.57
CA VAL A 699 -32.14 -25.82 -21.93
C VAL A 699 -32.70 -24.49 -22.42
N ILE A 700 -31.80 -23.65 -22.93
CA ILE A 700 -32.11 -22.41 -23.62
C ILE A 700 -31.86 -22.61 -25.10
N THR A 701 -32.88 -22.32 -25.91
CA THR A 701 -32.77 -22.33 -27.37
C THR A 701 -33.26 -20.98 -27.92
N PRO A 702 -32.53 -20.33 -28.83
CA PRO A 702 -33.07 -19.20 -29.57
C PRO A 702 -34.29 -19.65 -30.40
N GLY A 703 -35.38 -18.89 -30.31
CA GLY A 703 -36.56 -19.03 -31.15
C GLY A 703 -36.32 -18.53 -32.58
N GLU A 704 -37.30 -18.75 -33.45
CA GLU A 704 -37.16 -18.54 -34.90
C GLU A 704 -36.86 -17.09 -35.29
N ASN A 705 -37.30 -16.12 -34.48
CA ASN A 705 -37.10 -14.69 -34.70
C ASN A 705 -35.99 -14.10 -33.81
N TYR A 706 -35.20 -14.94 -33.14
CA TYR A 706 -34.06 -14.45 -32.36
C TYR A 706 -32.99 -13.87 -33.29
N THR A 707 -32.78 -12.56 -33.19
CA THR A 707 -31.65 -11.87 -33.81
C THR A 707 -30.65 -11.49 -32.74
N GLU A 708 -29.39 -11.88 -32.92
CA GLU A 708 -28.31 -11.46 -32.03
C GLU A 708 -28.11 -9.94 -32.18
N THR A 709 -28.44 -9.19 -31.13
CA THR A 709 -28.32 -7.73 -31.12
C THR A 709 -26.85 -7.33 -31.10
N GLU A 710 -26.40 -6.51 -32.06
CA GLU A 710 -25.10 -5.85 -31.95
C GLU A 710 -25.14 -4.85 -30.79
N ILE A 711 -24.30 -5.08 -29.78
CA ILE A 711 -24.32 -4.32 -28.53
C ILE A 711 -23.44 -3.08 -28.64
N GLU A 712 -24.04 -1.90 -28.47
CA GLU A 712 -23.29 -0.68 -28.16
C GLU A 712 -22.76 -0.75 -26.72
N GLU A 713 -21.51 -0.34 -26.49
CA GLU A 713 -20.94 -0.33 -25.13
C GLU A 713 -21.81 0.54 -24.21
N PRO A 714 -22.47 -0.02 -23.19
CA PRO A 714 -23.28 0.74 -22.26
C PRO A 714 -22.38 1.69 -21.46
N PRO A 715 -22.95 2.81 -20.95
CA PRO A 715 -22.26 3.69 -20.02
C PRO A 715 -21.68 2.93 -18.81
N VAL A 716 -20.51 3.34 -18.31
CA VAL A 716 -19.78 2.66 -17.22
C VAL A 716 -20.61 2.52 -15.95
N ASP A 717 -21.48 3.49 -15.68
CA ASP A 717 -22.43 3.52 -14.57
C ASP A 717 -23.53 2.47 -14.67
N GLU A 718 -23.88 2.03 -15.88
CA GLU A 718 -24.88 0.98 -16.11
C GLU A 718 -24.28 -0.44 -16.01
N VAL A 719 -22.96 -0.59 -16.11
CA VAL A 719 -22.26 -1.90 -16.10
C VAL A 719 -22.58 -2.71 -14.85
N ASP A 720 -22.73 -2.07 -13.68
CA ASP A 720 -22.99 -2.81 -12.42
C ASP A 720 -24.40 -3.40 -12.35
N SER A 721 -25.36 -2.84 -13.09
CA SER A 721 -26.73 -3.38 -13.14
C SER A 721 -26.81 -4.79 -13.76
N PHE A 722 -25.74 -5.23 -14.42
CA PHE A 722 -25.66 -6.55 -15.07
C PHE A 722 -25.09 -7.65 -14.15
N PHE A 723 -24.69 -7.30 -12.92
CA PHE A 723 -24.04 -8.23 -11.99
C PHE A 723 -24.87 -8.36 -10.73
N ASP A 724 -25.23 -9.59 -10.37
CA ASP A 724 -25.85 -9.91 -9.08
C ASP A 724 -24.78 -10.13 -7.98
N ALA A 725 -23.70 -9.37 -8.02
CA ALA A 725 -22.57 -9.52 -7.10
C ALA A 725 -21.87 -8.19 -6.83
N PRO A 726 -21.34 -7.99 -5.61
CA PRO A 726 -20.55 -6.81 -5.29
C PRO A 726 -19.32 -6.71 -6.20
N PRO A 727 -18.83 -5.48 -6.43
CA PRO A 727 -17.60 -5.26 -7.17
C PRO A 727 -16.40 -5.95 -6.47
N PRO A 728 -15.29 -6.15 -7.18
CA PRO A 728 -14.10 -6.75 -6.60
C PRO A 728 -13.50 -5.88 -5.49
N ARG A 729 -12.64 -6.50 -4.68
CA ARG A 729 -11.92 -5.85 -3.57
C ARG A 729 -11.30 -4.52 -3.98
N ASN A 730 -11.61 -3.48 -3.20
CA ASN A 730 -11.13 -2.12 -3.39
C ASN A 730 -11.60 -1.44 -4.70
N MET A 731 -12.72 -1.91 -5.26
CA MET A 731 -13.35 -1.34 -6.45
C MET A 731 -14.81 -0.94 -6.16
N CYS A 732 -15.32 0.06 -6.87
CA CYS A 732 -16.73 0.47 -6.83
C CYS A 732 -17.55 0.02 -8.03
N TYR A 733 -16.91 -0.56 -9.05
CA TYR A 733 -17.58 -1.09 -10.24
C TYR A 733 -16.94 -2.37 -10.74
N GLN A 734 -17.75 -3.15 -11.43
CA GLN A 734 -17.36 -4.25 -12.28
C GLN A 734 -16.69 -3.70 -13.54
N THR A 735 -15.71 -4.43 -14.09
CA THR A 735 -14.96 -3.91 -15.24
C THR A 735 -15.61 -4.33 -16.56
N TRP A 736 -15.53 -3.46 -17.58
CA TRP A 736 -15.96 -3.80 -18.94
C TRP A 736 -15.26 -5.05 -19.49
N LYS A 737 -14.00 -5.24 -19.11
CA LYS A 737 -13.23 -6.45 -19.43
C LYS A 737 -13.93 -7.71 -18.91
N GLU A 738 -14.46 -7.65 -17.68
CA GLU A 738 -15.16 -8.75 -17.06
C GLU A 738 -16.53 -9.02 -17.69
N PHE A 739 -17.28 -7.96 -18.00
CA PHE A 739 -18.51 -8.07 -18.76
C PHE A 739 -18.28 -8.79 -20.10
N ASN A 740 -17.27 -8.33 -20.86
CA ASN A 740 -16.90 -8.95 -22.14
C ASN A 740 -16.49 -10.42 -22.01
N TYR A 741 -15.78 -10.77 -20.92
CA TYR A 741 -15.45 -12.17 -20.67
C TYR A 741 -16.71 -13.01 -20.40
N ARG A 742 -17.65 -12.54 -19.58
CA ARG A 742 -18.91 -13.25 -19.35
C ARG A 742 -19.66 -13.47 -20.65
N ARG A 743 -19.79 -12.42 -21.46
CA ARG A 743 -20.43 -12.48 -22.77
C ARG A 743 -19.80 -13.54 -23.67
N ALA A 744 -18.48 -13.52 -23.81
CA ALA A 744 -17.76 -14.42 -24.72
C ALA A 744 -17.92 -15.92 -24.41
N PHE A 745 -18.32 -16.28 -23.18
CA PHE A 745 -18.41 -17.67 -22.73
C PHE A 745 -19.83 -18.11 -22.33
N ARG A 746 -20.82 -17.21 -22.40
CA ARG A 746 -22.23 -17.58 -22.19
C ARG A 746 -22.81 -18.20 -23.47
N PRO A 747 -23.83 -19.09 -23.35
CA PRO A 747 -24.61 -19.52 -24.49
C PRO A 747 -25.29 -18.34 -25.21
N THR A 748 -25.47 -18.46 -26.52
CA THR A 748 -26.29 -17.53 -27.30
C THR A 748 -27.72 -17.52 -26.74
N ALA A 749 -28.38 -16.36 -26.73
CA ALA A 749 -29.74 -16.20 -26.19
C ALA A 749 -29.92 -16.47 -24.68
N THR A 750 -28.85 -16.45 -23.87
CA THR A 750 -29.00 -16.60 -22.41
C THR A 750 -29.76 -15.40 -21.83
N PRO A 751 -30.89 -15.56 -21.12
CA PRO A 751 -31.58 -14.45 -20.47
C PRO A 751 -30.75 -13.90 -19.30
N CYS A 752 -31.13 -12.73 -18.77
CA CYS A 752 -30.55 -12.29 -17.50
C CYS A 752 -30.92 -13.28 -16.39
N MET A 753 -29.93 -13.85 -15.71
CA MET A 753 -30.17 -14.76 -14.59
C MET A 753 -30.91 -14.09 -13.43
N GLY A 754 -30.66 -12.80 -13.18
CA GLY A 754 -31.41 -12.02 -12.20
C GLY A 754 -32.89 -11.84 -12.59
N CYS A 755 -33.21 -11.67 -13.88
CA CYS A 755 -34.60 -11.64 -14.35
C CYS A 755 -35.27 -13.02 -14.17
N LEU A 756 -34.59 -14.08 -14.63
CA LEU A 756 -35.08 -15.45 -14.49
C LEU A 756 -35.33 -15.79 -13.02
N ASN A 757 -34.41 -15.44 -12.13
CA ASN A 757 -34.53 -15.73 -10.70
C ASN A 757 -35.47 -14.74 -9.98
N GLY A 758 -36.15 -13.84 -10.69
CA GLY A 758 -37.03 -12.82 -10.11
C GLY A 758 -36.30 -11.79 -9.23
N SER A 759 -34.96 -11.74 -9.31
CA SER A 759 -34.10 -10.91 -8.49
C SER A 759 -34.10 -9.43 -8.88
N HIS A 760 -34.61 -9.07 -10.05
CA HIS A 760 -34.92 -7.68 -10.43
C HIS A 760 -35.96 -7.60 -11.55
N ASN A 761 -36.66 -6.46 -11.65
CA ASN A 761 -37.70 -6.22 -12.65
C ASN A 761 -37.14 -6.30 -14.09
N GLU A 762 -37.81 -7.05 -14.97
CA GLU A 762 -37.47 -7.22 -16.39
C GLU A 762 -37.42 -5.90 -17.18
N ASP A 763 -38.27 -4.93 -16.84
CA ASP A 763 -38.37 -3.65 -17.56
C ASP A 763 -37.19 -2.71 -17.27
N ASN A 764 -36.52 -2.89 -16.13
CA ASN A 764 -35.37 -2.09 -15.70
C ASN A 764 -34.05 -2.85 -15.83
N CYS A 765 -34.07 -4.06 -16.40
CA CYS A 765 -32.88 -4.85 -16.54
C CYS A 765 -32.02 -4.29 -17.68
N GLY A 766 -30.84 -3.76 -17.35
CA GLY A 766 -29.85 -3.34 -18.34
C GLY A 766 -29.55 -4.44 -19.36
N TYR A 767 -29.65 -5.72 -18.96
CA TYR A 767 -29.54 -6.85 -19.88
C TYR A 767 -30.51 -6.74 -21.06
N ARG A 768 -31.79 -6.40 -20.87
CA ARG A 768 -32.79 -6.29 -21.95
C ARG A 768 -32.60 -5.04 -22.82
N ARG A 769 -32.00 -3.99 -22.27
CA ARG A 769 -31.75 -2.75 -23.01
C ARG A 769 -30.59 -2.89 -24.00
N TYR A 770 -29.68 -3.83 -23.74
CA TYR A 770 -28.43 -4.01 -24.50
C TYR A 770 -28.22 -5.42 -25.08
N TYR A 771 -29.00 -6.44 -24.67
CA TYR A 771 -29.08 -7.78 -25.26
C TYR A 771 -30.51 -8.04 -25.74
#